data_AF-D0LSG7-F1
#
_entry.id   AF-D0LSG7-F1
#
_cell.length_a   1.000
_cell.length_b   1.000
_cell.length_c   1.000
_cell.angle_alpha   90.00
_cell.angle_beta   90.00
_cell.angle_gamma   90.00
#
_symmetry.space_group_name_H-M   'P 1'
#
loop_
_entity.id
_entity.type
_entity.pdbx_description
1 polymer ?
#
loop_
_entity_poly.entity_id
_entity_poly.type
_entity_poly.pdbx_seq_one_letter_code
_entity_poly.pdbx_strand_id
1 'polypeptide(L)'
;MTPTHPSLRTAALAALATLAAACTTSPGPDPSPVKPNPPKHTAGTESGDPDAPPERLSPLAVTEASASSFAGFDSSALLAAATRYPTAELATDVAPPMSLTASDGTGLRLVALDARAVIEGPLAFTELHLSFQNPRPNTIEGRFAITLPEGAAISRLAMRLPSGWQEAEVVERQAARRTYEDFLHRRQDPALLEKEAGNEFRARIFPIAGNERKDIIISYSQNLIGDQAVYRLPLRGLPAVDELKVSALVGGRKGEGLAFKPATMSLQQQAPQRDFEVVPPPAAQRPRGLRYGAQLVARVAPEVATAEQRLDNVVLLFDTSASRAPGFAGAVDDFGRLVAELADLHGDGLRVRVAAFDQSVTPLYEGPATGFGGKQLDALRARRPLGASDLHAALSWAGAQGGRIVVLSDGIATTGPSEAGELRATARAMGDAVPRIDMILAGGIRDRAMAERLVRGTRAHDGVVLDAESPAKTLAERLSQTTVSGIEVAVPGAAWVWPHTLDGVQPGDELLVFAQLDSAGALAASKPMQVQLSGPVAGGAQTVSVPLSSVPGPLLERAVAQARIELLTAQRDTLDDAPGAAAERVRLHNEIVAVSTEHRVLSDATALLVLETEQDYARYGIDRKALSNILSVGPRGLEMLQRGGPVVLAQPATQKAKKDARMDANKGSRGGLELATEGNAQGEGGAPADDGALMQGDPAEREFDSEAIGGTPGGAVPAAEPAPAAEMAAGGTGSGGGGDGYGRLAEARDEAPRMADDADEAEEASAVPPPPPSRPAPRRSRRASSASAAAPSMDRSRNEAPAQLAQAPADKKPSAPALTGKLAEVMALLDRGELDSAVTLALRWQSEEPGDVLALVALGETLEAAKRPALAARAYGSLIDLFPSRADMRRFAGERLDRLSSHGADLAADTYEKAVAQRPDHLTGHRLLAMALLRQGNYAAAFDAALAGLAREYPENRFRGGKRILREDLGLIAAAWLAAEPGESKTVEGRLRSAGAELATQPSTRFVLTWETDANDVDFHIHDAKGGHAYYSSPELPSGGALYADVTTGYGPECFTIPGKAQAGPYRLQLHYYSRGPMGYGMGKLEILKHDGKGGLSFEQRPFVVMLDGAYVDIGEVHP
;
A
#
# COMPACT_ATOMS: atom_id res chain seq x y z
N MET A 1 -27.24 43.01 -12.44
CA MET A 1 -27.18 44.41 -11.94
C MET A 1 -26.67 44.41 -10.50
N THR A 2 -26.31 45.57 -9.96
CA THR A 2 -25.55 45.76 -8.70
C THR A 2 -26.24 45.19 -7.44
N PRO A 3 -25.49 44.51 -6.55
CA PRO A 3 -25.93 44.21 -5.18
C PRO A 3 -25.63 45.38 -4.21
N THR A 4 -26.17 45.32 -3.00
CA THR A 4 -25.88 46.26 -1.91
C THR A 4 -25.59 45.53 -0.59
N HIS A 5 -24.48 45.86 0.06
CA HIS A 5 -24.18 45.46 1.44
C HIS A 5 -24.99 46.31 2.45
N PRO A 6 -25.00 45.90 3.74
CA PRO A 6 -24.08 46.57 4.66
C PRO A 6 -23.19 45.61 5.50
N SER A 7 -22.11 46.19 6.02
CA SER A 7 -21.15 45.59 6.97
C SER A 7 -21.66 45.73 8.43
N LEU A 8 -20.98 45.37 9.54
CA LEU A 8 -19.54 45.46 9.87
C LEU A 8 -19.27 44.71 11.19
N ARG A 9 -18.19 43.92 11.31
CA ARG A 9 -17.63 43.47 12.62
C ARG A 9 -16.10 43.30 12.56
N THR A 10 -15.38 44.43 12.64
CA THR A 10 -13.93 44.45 12.85
C THR A 10 -13.56 45.65 13.71
N ALA A 11 -13.20 45.42 14.99
CA ALA A 11 -12.38 46.29 15.86
C ALA A 11 -12.48 45.85 17.34
N ALA A 12 -11.41 45.25 17.89
CA ALA A 12 -11.23 45.05 19.33
C ALA A 12 -9.75 44.82 19.66
N LEU A 13 -8.90 45.82 19.42
CA LEU A 13 -7.51 45.85 19.89
C LEU A 13 -7.35 46.99 20.90
N ALA A 14 -6.63 46.72 21.99
CA ALA A 14 -6.22 47.66 23.05
C ALA A 14 -7.34 48.40 23.83
N ALA A 15 -7.58 47.96 25.08
CA ALA A 15 -7.64 48.85 26.26
C ALA A 15 -7.80 48.07 27.59
N LEU A 16 -6.72 47.91 28.36
CA LEU A 16 -6.70 48.26 29.80
C LEU A 16 -5.31 48.08 30.42
N ALA A 17 -4.68 49.20 30.74
CA ALA A 17 -3.52 49.30 31.63
C ALA A 17 -3.56 50.67 32.34
N THR A 18 -2.83 50.80 33.45
CA THR A 18 -2.51 52.04 34.22
C THR A 18 -3.38 52.36 35.44
N LEU A 19 -2.78 52.17 36.63
CA LEU A 19 -2.62 53.16 37.73
C LEU A 19 -1.53 52.57 38.67
N ALA A 20 -0.32 53.13 38.76
CA ALA A 20 0.13 54.25 39.61
C ALA A 20 0.66 53.79 41.01
N ALA A 21 1.80 54.27 41.55
CA ALA A 21 2.85 55.19 41.05
C ALA A 21 4.17 55.14 41.89
N ALA A 22 5.21 55.86 41.44
CA ALA A 22 6.48 56.25 42.12
C ALA A 22 7.55 55.14 42.36
N CYS A 23 8.88 55.42 42.36
CA CYS A 23 9.61 56.70 42.32
C CYS A 23 11.04 56.65 41.68
N THR A 24 11.49 57.78 41.12
CA THR A 24 12.88 58.34 41.00
C THR A 24 14.06 57.68 40.20
N THR A 25 14.56 58.48 39.24
CA THR A 25 15.99 58.80 38.89
C THR A 25 16.84 57.94 37.91
N SER A 26 17.87 58.59 37.34
CA SER A 26 18.73 58.29 36.15
C SER A 26 20.21 58.60 36.51
N PRO A 27 21.30 58.49 35.67
CA PRO A 27 21.42 58.15 34.23
C PRO A 27 22.59 57.17 33.86
N GLY A 28 22.97 57.07 32.56
CA GLY A 28 24.10 56.28 32.02
C GLY A 28 25.51 56.96 32.13
N PRO A 29 26.55 56.59 31.32
CA PRO A 29 26.50 56.35 29.86
C PRO A 29 27.43 55.23 29.26
N ASP A 30 27.50 55.20 27.91
CA ASP A 30 28.39 54.45 26.97
C ASP A 30 29.79 55.15 26.81
N PRO A 31 30.78 54.85 25.91
CA PRO A 31 30.87 53.84 24.81
C PRO A 31 32.23 53.14 24.46
N SER A 32 32.18 51.96 23.78
CA SER A 32 33.05 51.51 22.63
C SER A 32 34.61 51.38 22.76
N PRO A 33 35.39 50.96 21.72
CA PRO A 33 35.35 49.74 20.85
C PRO A 33 36.76 49.04 20.68
N VAL A 34 36.97 48.22 19.61
CA VAL A 34 38.26 47.89 18.85
C VAL A 34 38.53 46.38 18.54
N LYS A 35 39.13 46.07 17.35
CA LYS A 35 39.71 44.77 16.84
C LYS A 35 41.17 45.02 16.31
N PRO A 36 41.90 44.20 15.47
CA PRO A 36 41.84 42.77 15.05
C PRO A 36 43.22 42.00 14.89
N ASN A 37 43.20 40.67 14.61
CA ASN A 37 44.08 39.91 13.65
C ASN A 37 45.64 39.72 13.88
N PRO A 38 46.42 38.91 13.07
CA PRO A 38 46.32 37.46 12.76
C PRO A 38 47.64 36.61 12.98
N PRO A 39 48.28 35.84 12.03
CA PRO A 39 48.24 34.35 11.89
C PRO A 39 49.62 33.62 11.71
N LYS A 40 49.65 32.27 11.47
CA LYS A 40 50.60 31.56 10.54
C LYS A 40 50.36 30.03 10.31
N HIS A 41 51.02 29.45 9.29
CA HIS A 41 50.97 28.04 8.81
C HIS A 41 52.27 27.24 9.07
N THR A 42 52.25 25.89 8.90
CA THR A 42 53.11 25.07 7.97
C THR A 42 52.76 23.55 8.02
N ALA A 43 53.40 22.65 7.23
CA ALA A 43 52.93 21.27 6.94
C ALA A 43 54.03 20.22 6.57
N GLY A 44 53.64 18.92 6.47
CA GLY A 44 54.38 17.77 5.87
C GLY A 44 55.15 16.84 6.84
N THR A 45 55.56 15.58 6.52
CA THR A 45 55.17 14.57 5.49
C THR A 45 55.93 13.22 5.74
N GLU A 46 55.34 12.05 5.41
CA GLU A 46 56.00 10.72 5.14
C GLU A 46 56.85 10.04 6.27
N SER A 47 57.21 8.74 6.29
CA SER A 47 56.67 7.45 5.74
C SER A 47 57.41 6.23 6.39
N GLY A 48 56.91 4.98 6.27
CA GLY A 48 57.72 3.74 6.46
C GLY A 48 57.23 2.66 7.46
N ASP A 49 57.28 1.39 7.04
CA ASP A 49 56.95 0.12 7.77
C ASP A 49 58.25 -0.53 8.37
N PRO A 50 58.31 -1.68 9.12
CA PRO A 50 57.61 -2.96 8.85
C PRO A 50 57.19 -3.91 10.02
N ASP A 51 56.35 -4.89 9.64
CA ASP A 51 56.27 -6.31 10.08
C ASP A 51 55.60 -6.77 11.42
N ALA A 52 55.04 -7.99 11.36
CA ALA A 52 54.27 -8.73 12.37
C ALA A 52 54.79 -10.20 12.48
N PRO A 53 54.08 -11.27 12.95
CA PRO A 53 52.77 -11.48 13.62
C PRO A 53 52.97 -12.28 14.96
N PRO A 54 52.15 -13.26 15.46
CA PRO A 54 50.76 -13.71 15.17
C PRO A 54 49.81 -14.05 16.38
N GLU A 55 48.48 -14.09 16.11
CA GLU A 55 47.42 -14.99 16.70
C GLU A 55 47.10 -14.98 18.23
N ARG A 56 45.92 -15.39 18.78
CA ARG A 56 44.53 -15.70 18.29
C ARG A 56 43.50 -15.66 19.45
N LEU A 57 42.26 -15.21 19.16
CA LEU A 57 40.93 -15.63 19.68
C LEU A 57 40.61 -15.72 21.21
N SER A 58 39.73 -14.80 21.67
CA SER A 58 38.40 -14.96 22.35
C SER A 58 38.04 -16.15 23.28
N PRO A 59 37.05 -16.04 24.23
CA PRO A 59 36.00 -15.00 24.35
C PRO A 59 35.67 -14.46 25.78
N LEU A 60 34.80 -13.44 25.79
CA LEU A 60 33.82 -12.99 26.82
C LEU A 60 33.76 -13.67 28.21
N ALA A 61 33.72 -12.82 29.25
CA ALA A 61 33.05 -13.09 30.51
C ALA A 61 32.21 -11.86 30.93
N VAL A 62 30.90 -12.03 31.10
CA VAL A 62 30.01 -11.00 31.68
C VAL A 62 30.09 -11.08 33.20
N THR A 63 30.14 -9.95 33.88
CA THR A 63 29.99 -9.87 35.35
C THR A 63 28.97 -8.80 35.72
N GLU A 64 28.02 -9.17 36.58
CA GLU A 64 27.01 -8.27 37.13
C GLU A 64 27.64 -7.38 38.22
N ALA A 65 27.21 -6.12 38.32
CA ALA A 65 27.66 -5.20 39.37
C ALA A 65 26.48 -4.37 39.92
N SER A 66 25.77 -4.98 40.87
CA SER A 66 25.10 -4.38 42.03
C SER A 66 24.64 -2.91 41.94
N ALA A 67 23.32 -2.69 41.89
CA ALA A 67 22.72 -1.38 42.11
C ALA A 67 22.92 -0.87 43.55
N SER A 68 23.24 0.42 43.72
CA SER A 68 23.16 1.13 45.01
C SER A 68 23.05 2.64 44.82
N SER A 69 21.92 3.20 45.24
CA SER A 69 21.66 4.61 45.57
C SER A 69 22.37 5.72 44.75
N PHE A 70 21.67 6.24 43.74
CA PHE A 70 21.77 7.66 43.35
C PHE A 70 20.37 8.28 43.36
N ALA A 71 20.10 9.13 44.35
CA ALA A 71 18.90 9.96 44.39
C ALA A 71 19.20 11.30 43.71
N GLY A 72 18.27 11.82 42.89
CA GLY A 72 18.41 13.12 42.23
C GLY A 72 18.91 13.10 40.79
N PHE A 73 18.54 12.08 40.00
CA PHE A 73 18.50 12.25 38.54
C PHE A 73 17.23 13.00 38.15
N ASP A 74 17.39 14.07 37.37
CA ASP A 74 16.28 14.78 36.74
C ASP A 74 15.76 13.93 35.56
N SER A 75 14.58 13.32 35.74
CA SER A 75 13.94 12.50 34.72
C SER A 75 13.59 13.30 33.46
N SER A 76 13.38 14.62 33.55
CA SER A 76 13.17 15.44 32.35
C SER A 76 14.44 15.53 31.50
N ALA A 77 15.62 15.61 32.13
CA ALA A 77 16.91 15.61 31.44
C ALA A 77 17.26 14.23 30.87
N LEU A 78 16.92 13.15 31.58
CA LEU A 78 17.18 11.78 31.14
C LEU A 78 16.24 11.37 30.00
N LEU A 79 14.95 11.75 30.08
CA LEU A 79 13.99 11.62 28.99
C LEU A 79 14.41 12.48 27.78
N ALA A 80 14.86 13.73 27.99
CA ALA A 80 15.38 14.57 26.91
C ALA A 80 16.61 13.94 26.23
N ALA A 81 17.52 13.31 26.99
CA ALA A 81 18.65 12.56 26.45
C ALA A 81 18.20 11.32 25.66
N ALA A 82 17.26 10.53 26.19
CA ALA A 82 16.69 9.35 25.53
C ALA A 82 15.87 9.69 24.26
N THR A 83 15.28 10.90 24.18
CA THR A 83 14.60 11.36 22.97
C THR A 83 15.52 11.82 21.84
N ARG A 84 16.83 12.04 22.09
CA ARG A 84 17.78 12.37 21.03
C ARG A 84 17.82 11.23 20.01
N TYR A 85 17.70 11.55 18.73
CA TYR A 85 17.89 10.57 17.67
C TYR A 85 19.37 10.15 17.64
N PRO A 86 19.69 8.84 17.68
CA PRO A 86 21.08 8.39 17.68
C PRO A 86 21.79 8.88 16.42
N THR A 87 22.93 9.54 16.60
CA THR A 87 23.57 10.32 15.53
C THR A 87 24.68 9.55 14.79
N ALA A 88 25.10 8.38 15.29
CA ALA A 88 25.96 7.43 14.58
C ALA A 88 25.89 6.03 15.23
N GLU A 89 25.54 5.00 14.46
CA GLU A 89 26.42 3.88 14.07
C GLU A 89 25.63 2.75 13.38
N LEU A 90 25.71 2.70 12.04
CA LEU A 90 25.59 1.50 11.19
C LEU A 90 24.46 0.49 11.50
N ALA A 91 23.21 0.97 11.58
CA ALA A 91 22.14 0.23 10.92
C ALA A 91 22.31 0.37 9.38
N THR A 92 21.82 -0.58 8.59
CA THR A 92 21.87 -0.44 7.12
C THR A 92 20.82 0.57 6.66
N ASP A 93 21.24 1.82 6.40
CA ASP A 93 20.38 3.01 6.15
C ASP A 93 19.35 2.91 5.01
N VAL A 94 19.37 1.84 4.21
CA VAL A 94 18.50 1.65 3.03
C VAL A 94 17.57 0.47 3.29
N ALA A 95 16.26 0.71 3.22
CA ALA A 95 15.24 -0.32 3.33
C ALA A 95 15.41 -1.37 2.20
N PRO A 96 15.17 -2.67 2.47
CA PRO A 96 15.35 -3.72 1.46
C PRO A 96 14.42 -3.47 0.27
N PRO A 97 14.94 -3.31 -0.97
CA PRO A 97 14.14 -2.95 -2.14
C PRO A 97 13.14 -4.04 -2.55
N MET A 98 13.32 -5.26 -2.05
CA MET A 98 12.30 -6.29 -2.08
C MET A 98 12.35 -7.17 -0.83
N SER A 99 11.20 -7.68 -0.39
CA SER A 99 11.10 -8.61 0.73
C SER A 99 9.91 -9.55 0.57
N LEU A 100 9.91 -10.64 1.34
CA LEU A 100 8.72 -11.43 1.61
C LEU A 100 8.65 -11.60 3.12
N THR A 101 7.67 -10.99 3.77
CA THR A 101 7.50 -11.02 5.23
C THR A 101 6.28 -11.85 5.59
N ALA A 102 6.36 -12.65 6.65
CA ALA A 102 5.17 -13.16 7.31
C ALA A 102 4.33 -11.96 7.76
N SER A 103 3.02 -12.14 7.84
CA SER A 103 2.13 -11.06 8.27
C SER A 103 2.30 -10.61 9.74
N ASP A 104 3.17 -11.27 10.53
CA ASP A 104 3.67 -10.83 11.84
C ASP A 104 5.05 -10.15 11.81
N GLY A 105 5.51 -9.70 10.64
CA GLY A 105 6.80 -9.04 10.43
C GLY A 105 7.97 -9.99 10.14
N THR A 106 7.84 -11.30 10.42
CA THR A 106 8.95 -12.26 10.25
C THR A 106 9.39 -12.38 8.80
N GLY A 107 10.54 -11.81 8.43
CA GLY A 107 11.13 -11.99 7.10
C GLY A 107 11.33 -13.46 6.74
N LEU A 108 10.79 -13.88 5.58
CA LEU A 108 11.19 -15.12 4.95
C LEU A 108 12.60 -14.95 4.37
N ARG A 109 13.42 -15.99 4.46
CA ARG A 109 14.81 -15.94 4.04
C ARG A 109 14.87 -15.93 2.51
N LEU A 110 15.35 -14.84 1.90
CA LEU A 110 15.67 -14.81 0.48
C LEU A 110 16.87 -15.72 0.22
N VAL A 111 16.62 -16.89 -0.37
CA VAL A 111 17.65 -17.92 -0.63
C VAL A 111 18.34 -17.65 -1.96
N ALA A 112 17.59 -17.34 -3.01
CA ALA A 112 18.16 -17.05 -4.32
C ALA A 112 17.42 -15.94 -5.07
N LEU A 113 18.20 -15.19 -5.87
CA LEU A 113 17.72 -14.20 -6.83
C LEU A 113 18.52 -14.33 -8.13
N ASP A 114 17.83 -14.71 -9.22
CA ASP A 114 18.36 -14.65 -10.60
C ASP A 114 17.63 -13.51 -11.32
N ALA A 115 18.35 -12.40 -11.52
CA ALA A 115 17.87 -11.18 -12.13
C ALA A 115 18.42 -11.01 -13.55
N ARG A 116 17.54 -10.77 -14.52
CA ARG A 116 17.89 -10.70 -15.94
C ARG A 116 17.25 -9.47 -16.57
N ALA A 117 18.05 -8.65 -17.23
CA ALA A 117 17.58 -7.43 -17.88
C ALA A 117 17.98 -7.36 -19.36
N VAL A 118 17.16 -6.69 -20.15
CA VAL A 118 17.51 -6.24 -21.51
C VAL A 118 17.27 -4.73 -21.56
N ILE A 119 18.30 -3.98 -21.97
CA ILE A 119 18.28 -2.52 -22.00
C ILE A 119 18.32 -2.10 -23.47
N GLU A 120 17.17 -1.73 -23.99
CA GLU A 120 16.94 -1.24 -25.36
C GLU A 120 16.62 0.25 -25.27
N GLY A 121 17.59 1.06 -24.81
CA GLY A 121 17.37 2.46 -24.43
C GLY A 121 16.62 3.27 -25.51
N PRO A 122 15.58 4.05 -25.18
CA PRO A 122 15.15 4.48 -23.85
C PRO A 122 14.33 3.48 -23.02
N LEU A 123 14.10 2.24 -23.45
CA LEU A 123 13.36 1.25 -22.66
C LEU A 123 14.30 0.24 -21.99
N ALA A 124 13.86 -0.32 -20.86
CA ALA A 124 14.44 -1.52 -20.29
C ALA A 124 13.35 -2.51 -19.87
N PHE A 125 13.67 -3.79 -19.86
CA PHE A 125 12.83 -4.86 -19.33
C PHE A 125 13.63 -5.72 -18.38
N THR A 126 13.04 -6.07 -17.24
CA THR A 126 13.68 -6.86 -16.18
C THR A 126 12.79 -8.02 -15.77
N GLU A 127 13.37 -9.22 -15.67
CA GLU A 127 12.76 -10.42 -15.11
C GLU A 127 13.54 -10.84 -13.86
N LEU A 128 12.83 -11.05 -12.74
CA LEU A 128 13.40 -11.44 -11.45
C LEU A 128 12.81 -12.79 -11.04
N HIS A 129 13.67 -13.81 -10.87
CA HIS A 129 13.30 -15.11 -10.29
C HIS A 129 13.75 -15.13 -8.83
N LEU A 130 12.79 -15.28 -7.93
CA LEU A 130 12.94 -15.12 -6.49
C LEU A 130 12.60 -16.41 -5.77
N SER A 131 13.47 -16.85 -4.87
CA SER A 131 13.28 -18.08 -4.09
C SER A 131 13.38 -17.77 -2.60
N PHE A 132 12.25 -17.80 -1.90
CA PHE A 132 12.16 -17.49 -0.47
C PHE A 132 11.87 -18.75 0.34
N GLN A 133 12.45 -18.87 1.54
CA GLN A 133 12.19 -19.96 2.47
C GLN A 133 11.48 -19.45 3.74
N ASN A 134 10.38 -20.11 4.12
CA ASN A 134 9.77 -19.93 5.43
C ASN A 134 10.70 -20.51 6.53
N PRO A 135 11.22 -19.70 7.47
CA PRO A 135 12.12 -20.20 8.52
C PRO A 135 11.37 -20.88 9.69
N ARG A 136 10.03 -20.87 9.69
CA ARG A 136 9.19 -21.40 10.77
C ARG A 136 8.57 -22.75 10.41
N PRO A 137 8.20 -23.58 11.42
CA PRO A 137 7.55 -24.87 11.20
C PRO A 137 6.04 -24.78 10.92
N ASN A 138 5.42 -23.61 11.04
CA ASN A 138 3.99 -23.38 10.79
C ASN A 138 3.74 -22.71 9.44
N THR A 139 2.53 -22.90 8.90
CA THR A 139 2.03 -22.17 7.72
C THR A 139 1.79 -20.70 8.04
N ILE A 140 2.05 -19.81 7.08
CA ILE A 140 1.92 -18.35 7.17
C ILE A 140 1.33 -17.74 5.89
N GLU A 141 0.81 -16.51 5.98
CA GLU A 141 0.59 -15.61 4.83
C GLU A 141 1.84 -14.74 4.65
N GLY A 142 2.47 -14.86 3.49
CA GLY A 142 3.57 -14.00 3.07
C GLY A 142 3.06 -12.74 2.36
N ARG A 143 3.59 -11.58 2.77
CA ARG A 143 3.46 -10.29 2.10
C ARG A 143 4.75 -10.04 1.34
N PHE A 144 4.71 -10.26 0.03
CA PHE A 144 5.77 -9.82 -0.85
C PHE A 144 5.68 -8.29 -1.02
N ALA A 145 6.82 -7.61 -1.04
CA ALA A 145 6.92 -6.19 -1.37
C ALA A 145 8.10 -5.97 -2.33
N ILE A 146 7.94 -5.07 -3.29
CA ILE A 146 9.00 -4.60 -4.17
C ILE A 146 8.83 -3.10 -4.45
N THR A 147 9.91 -2.34 -4.30
CA THR A 147 9.99 -0.95 -4.78
C THR A 147 10.64 -0.99 -6.16
N LEU A 148 9.91 -0.55 -7.19
CA LEU A 148 10.45 -0.46 -8.55
C LEU A 148 11.09 0.91 -8.82
N PRO A 149 11.98 1.02 -9.83
CA PRO A 149 12.43 2.33 -10.32
C PRO A 149 11.27 3.24 -10.76
N GLU A 150 11.47 4.56 -10.72
CA GLU A 150 10.47 5.52 -11.21
C GLU A 150 10.05 5.23 -12.67
N GLY A 151 8.75 5.36 -12.96
CA GLY A 151 8.19 5.13 -14.29
C GLY A 151 8.15 3.67 -14.75
N ALA A 152 8.46 2.70 -13.89
CA ALA A 152 8.37 1.27 -14.20
C ALA A 152 6.97 0.69 -13.95
N ALA A 153 6.58 -0.31 -14.75
CA ALA A 153 5.30 -0.99 -14.67
C ALA A 153 5.45 -2.51 -14.71
N ILE A 154 4.74 -3.22 -13.81
CA ILE A 154 4.71 -4.68 -13.78
C ILE A 154 3.84 -5.22 -14.93
N SER A 155 4.36 -6.25 -15.62
CA SER A 155 3.71 -6.95 -16.73
C SER A 155 3.57 -8.46 -16.51
N ARG A 156 4.24 -9.01 -15.49
CA ARG A 156 4.16 -10.42 -15.12
C ARG A 156 4.30 -10.61 -13.61
N LEU A 157 3.45 -11.48 -13.07
CA LEU A 157 3.65 -12.23 -11.84
C LEU A 157 3.38 -13.70 -12.17
N ALA A 158 4.25 -14.61 -11.72
CA ALA A 158 3.99 -16.04 -11.72
C ALA A 158 4.45 -16.66 -10.40
N MET A 159 3.72 -17.65 -9.91
CA MET A 159 4.04 -18.41 -8.69
C MET A 159 4.23 -19.87 -9.03
N ARG A 160 5.17 -20.54 -8.35
CA ARG A 160 5.35 -21.97 -8.49
C ARG A 160 4.39 -22.73 -7.57
N LEU A 161 3.48 -23.48 -8.19
CA LEU A 161 2.58 -24.42 -7.55
C LEU A 161 3.10 -25.88 -7.71
N PRO A 162 2.53 -26.86 -6.99
CA PRO A 162 2.85 -28.28 -7.21
C PRO A 162 2.55 -28.77 -8.64
N SER A 163 1.65 -28.10 -9.36
CA SER A 163 1.29 -28.34 -10.76
C SER A 163 2.29 -27.76 -11.78
N GLY A 164 3.11 -26.78 -11.39
CA GLY A 164 4.03 -26.07 -12.30
C GLY A 164 4.11 -24.57 -12.03
N TRP A 165 4.48 -23.79 -13.05
CA TRP A 165 4.38 -22.33 -13.00
C TRP A 165 2.95 -21.89 -13.32
N GLN A 166 2.32 -21.16 -12.39
CA GLN A 166 1.02 -20.55 -12.59
C GLN A 166 1.20 -19.04 -12.77
N GLU A 167 0.85 -18.54 -13.95
CA GLU A 167 0.83 -17.10 -14.27
C GLU A 167 -0.40 -16.43 -13.65
N ALA A 168 -0.22 -15.22 -13.12
CA ALA A 168 -1.32 -14.33 -12.75
C ALA A 168 -2.05 -13.80 -13.99
N GLU A 169 -3.28 -13.32 -13.83
CA GLU A 169 -4.01 -12.54 -14.83
C GLU A 169 -4.25 -11.11 -14.35
N VAL A 170 -4.26 -10.14 -15.27
CA VAL A 170 -4.63 -8.75 -14.94
C VAL A 170 -6.15 -8.67 -14.87
N VAL A 171 -6.66 -8.07 -13.80
CA VAL A 171 -8.09 -7.99 -13.46
C VAL A 171 -8.40 -6.64 -12.80
N GLU A 172 -9.66 -6.22 -12.79
CA GLU A 172 -10.11 -5.04 -12.04
C GLU A 172 -9.85 -5.22 -10.54
N ARG A 173 -9.35 -4.18 -9.86
CA ARG A 173 -8.78 -4.26 -8.51
C ARG A 173 -9.79 -4.67 -7.43
N GLN A 174 -11.03 -4.18 -7.47
CA GLN A 174 -12.07 -4.59 -6.50
C GLN A 174 -12.51 -6.03 -6.72
N ALA A 175 -12.73 -6.44 -7.97
CA ALA A 175 -13.03 -7.83 -8.32
C ALA A 175 -11.92 -8.77 -7.84
N ALA A 176 -10.66 -8.41 -8.07
CA ALA A 176 -9.49 -9.17 -7.62
C ALA A 176 -9.46 -9.36 -6.09
N ARG A 177 -9.70 -8.28 -5.32
CA ARG A 177 -9.79 -8.32 -3.85
C ARG A 177 -10.90 -9.24 -3.36
N ARG A 178 -12.11 -9.12 -3.92
CA ARG A 178 -13.27 -9.97 -3.57
C ARG A 178 -12.97 -11.44 -3.87
N THR A 179 -12.45 -11.74 -5.05
CA THR A 179 -12.06 -13.11 -5.43
C THR A 179 -10.97 -13.68 -4.53
N TYR A 180 -9.91 -12.92 -4.22
CA TYR A 180 -8.82 -13.38 -3.34
C TYR A 180 -9.33 -13.79 -1.94
N GLU A 181 -10.24 -13.03 -1.35
CA GLU A 181 -10.80 -13.34 -0.04
C GLU A 181 -11.70 -14.58 -0.04
N ASP A 182 -12.51 -14.76 -1.09
CA ASP A 182 -13.28 -15.97 -1.35
C ASP A 182 -12.43 -17.25 -1.39
N PHE A 183 -11.18 -17.15 -1.87
CA PHE A 183 -10.21 -18.25 -1.89
C PHE A 183 -9.47 -18.45 -0.56
N LEU A 184 -9.23 -17.38 0.20
CA LEU A 184 -8.63 -17.44 1.53
C LEU A 184 -9.47 -18.33 2.47
N HIS A 185 -10.80 -18.17 2.44
CA HIS A 185 -11.75 -19.02 3.17
C HIS A 185 -11.68 -20.51 2.78
N ARG A 186 -11.29 -20.83 1.54
CA ARG A 186 -11.18 -22.20 1.02
C ARG A 186 -9.82 -22.85 1.27
N ARG A 187 -8.83 -22.10 1.80
CA ARG A 187 -7.46 -22.54 2.07
C ARG A 187 -6.69 -23.06 0.84
N GLN A 188 -6.99 -22.49 -0.33
CA GLN A 188 -6.29 -22.75 -1.59
C GLN A 188 -5.02 -21.87 -1.70
N ASP A 189 -4.29 -21.93 -2.82
CA ASP A 189 -3.07 -21.14 -3.10
C ASP A 189 -3.30 -19.87 -3.99
N PRO A 190 -4.06 -18.84 -3.56
CA PRO A 190 -4.15 -17.59 -4.31
C PRO A 190 -2.93 -16.68 -4.06
N ALA A 191 -2.58 -15.87 -5.06
CA ALA A 191 -1.74 -14.69 -4.86
C ALA A 191 -2.36 -13.46 -5.51
N LEU A 192 -2.41 -12.33 -4.79
CA LEU A 192 -2.95 -11.06 -5.27
C LEU A 192 -1.87 -9.99 -5.16
N LEU A 193 -1.40 -9.47 -6.30
CA LEU A 193 -0.46 -8.35 -6.39
C LEU A 193 -1.19 -7.08 -6.80
N GLU A 194 -0.97 -6.01 -6.04
CA GLU A 194 -1.51 -4.68 -6.28
C GLU A 194 -0.39 -3.65 -6.36
N LYS A 195 -0.64 -2.53 -7.04
CA LYS A 195 0.17 -1.32 -6.92
C LYS A 195 -0.22 -0.59 -5.64
N GLU A 196 0.78 -0.19 -4.87
CA GLU A 196 0.63 0.59 -3.65
C GLU A 196 0.86 2.10 -3.94
N ALA A 197 1.15 2.90 -2.91
CA ALA A 197 1.47 4.31 -3.11
C ALA A 197 2.80 4.48 -3.89
N GLY A 198 2.82 5.41 -4.86
CA GLY A 198 4.00 5.70 -5.67
C GLY A 198 4.44 4.54 -6.56
N ASN A 199 5.65 4.04 -6.33
CA ASN A 199 6.37 3.01 -7.09
C ASN A 199 6.53 1.67 -6.32
N GLU A 200 5.87 1.51 -5.17
CA GLU A 200 5.82 0.23 -4.46
C GLU A 200 4.70 -0.68 -5.02
N PHE A 201 4.97 -1.98 -5.07
CA PHE A 201 4.00 -3.03 -5.39
C PHE A 201 4.09 -4.13 -4.33
N ARG A 202 2.94 -4.62 -3.85
CA ARG A 202 2.89 -5.68 -2.84
C ARG A 202 2.03 -6.85 -3.32
N ALA A 203 2.41 -8.07 -2.96
CA ALA A 203 1.61 -9.25 -3.22
C ALA A 203 1.30 -10.03 -1.93
N ARG A 204 0.02 -10.36 -1.72
CA ARG A 204 -0.41 -11.29 -0.68
C ARG A 204 -0.31 -12.72 -1.21
N ILE A 205 0.41 -13.59 -0.51
CA ILE A 205 0.73 -14.95 -0.94
C ILE A 205 0.40 -15.91 0.21
N PHE A 206 -0.56 -16.81 -0.03
CA PHE A 206 -1.01 -17.78 0.97
C PHE A 206 -1.44 -19.08 0.28
N PRO A 207 -1.23 -20.25 0.91
CA PRO A 207 -0.35 -20.51 2.06
C PRO A 207 1.14 -20.48 1.68
N ILE A 208 1.99 -20.28 2.69
CA ILE A 208 3.39 -20.73 2.66
C ILE A 208 3.59 -21.65 3.87
N ALA A 209 3.71 -22.95 3.62
CA ALA A 209 3.81 -24.00 4.63
C ALA A 209 5.13 -23.95 5.41
N GLY A 210 5.17 -24.66 6.55
CA GLY A 210 6.35 -24.70 7.41
C GLY A 210 7.58 -25.26 6.71
N ASN A 211 8.69 -24.52 6.73
CA ASN A 211 9.93 -24.80 6.00
C ASN A 211 9.82 -24.83 4.46
N GLU A 212 8.68 -24.44 3.87
CA GLU A 212 8.49 -24.39 2.41
C GLU A 212 9.43 -23.37 1.75
N ARG A 213 9.86 -23.68 0.53
CA ARG A 213 10.47 -22.73 -0.41
C ARG A 213 9.41 -22.30 -1.42
N LYS A 214 9.02 -21.02 -1.41
CA LYS A 214 8.11 -20.43 -2.40
C LYS A 214 8.94 -19.75 -3.49
N ASP A 215 8.75 -20.15 -4.74
CA ASP A 215 9.41 -19.55 -5.91
C ASP A 215 8.43 -18.63 -6.66
N ILE A 216 8.89 -17.44 -7.02
CA ILE A 216 8.10 -16.35 -7.63
C ILE A 216 8.87 -15.78 -8.83
N ILE A 217 8.19 -15.47 -9.94
CA ILE A 217 8.73 -14.65 -11.03
C ILE A 217 7.98 -13.32 -11.07
N ILE A 218 8.72 -12.22 -11.19
CA ILE A 218 8.17 -10.89 -11.49
C ILE A 218 8.85 -10.36 -12.76
N SER A 219 8.12 -9.60 -13.58
CA SER A 219 8.73 -8.91 -14.71
C SER A 219 8.13 -7.53 -14.95
N TYR A 220 8.99 -6.52 -15.16
CA TYR A 220 8.60 -5.12 -15.34
C TYR A 220 9.33 -4.47 -16.51
N SER A 221 8.67 -3.52 -17.16
CA SER A 221 9.28 -2.56 -18.08
C SER A 221 9.61 -1.25 -17.37
N GLN A 222 10.62 -0.52 -17.83
CA GLN A 222 11.04 0.77 -17.28
C GLN A 222 11.35 1.77 -18.41
N ASN A 223 10.91 3.01 -18.23
CA ASN A 223 11.29 4.16 -19.05
C ASN A 223 12.58 4.80 -18.50
N LEU A 224 13.64 4.90 -19.31
CA LEU A 224 14.93 5.49 -18.93
C LEU A 224 15.00 6.98 -19.34
N ILE A 225 14.61 7.88 -18.44
CA ILE A 225 14.54 9.33 -18.66
C ILE A 225 15.94 9.96 -18.56
N GLY A 226 16.34 10.78 -19.54
CA GLY A 226 17.72 11.33 -19.67
C GLY A 226 18.73 10.43 -20.42
N ASP A 227 19.56 11.00 -21.31
CA ASP A 227 20.47 10.24 -22.18
C ASP A 227 21.62 9.58 -21.40
N GLN A 228 21.96 10.15 -20.24
CA GLN A 228 22.92 9.58 -19.27
C GLN A 228 22.25 8.65 -18.25
N ALA A 229 20.97 8.27 -18.43
CA ALA A 229 20.24 7.39 -17.50
C ALA A 229 21.01 6.10 -17.23
N VAL A 230 21.45 5.94 -16.00
CA VAL A 230 22.01 4.70 -15.48
C VAL A 230 20.84 3.75 -15.24
N TYR A 231 20.84 2.59 -15.88
CA TYR A 231 19.94 1.52 -15.47
C TYR A 231 20.43 1.02 -14.10
N ARG A 232 19.58 1.12 -13.08
CA ARG A 232 19.83 0.65 -11.73
C ARG A 232 18.81 -0.45 -11.39
N LEU A 233 19.30 -1.63 -11.03
CA LEU A 233 18.52 -2.63 -10.31
C LEU A 233 18.81 -2.48 -8.80
N PRO A 234 17.84 -2.02 -8.00
CA PRO A 234 18.01 -1.89 -6.55
C PRO A 234 18.30 -3.25 -5.89
N LEU A 235 19.37 -3.29 -5.10
CA LEU A 235 19.85 -4.47 -4.36
C LEU A 235 20.42 -4.09 -2.99
N ARG A 236 20.92 -2.86 -2.79
CA ARG A 236 21.44 -2.38 -1.50
C ARG A 236 20.36 -2.51 -0.42
N GLY A 237 20.74 -3.04 0.75
CA GLY A 237 19.81 -3.23 1.88
C GLY A 237 19.11 -4.59 1.90
N LEU A 238 19.26 -5.44 0.86
CA LEU A 238 18.83 -6.84 0.96
C LEU A 238 19.66 -7.62 2.00
N PRO A 239 19.05 -8.58 2.72
CA PRO A 239 19.77 -9.47 3.63
C PRO A 239 20.73 -10.41 2.88
N ALA A 240 21.53 -11.19 3.61
CA ALA A 240 22.45 -12.14 3.01
C ALA A 240 21.71 -13.25 2.24
N VAL A 241 21.96 -13.31 0.92
CA VAL A 241 21.38 -14.29 -0.02
C VAL A 241 22.36 -15.43 -0.25
N ASP A 242 21.91 -16.69 -0.34
CA ASP A 242 22.83 -17.82 -0.63
C ASP A 242 23.37 -17.74 -2.06
N GLU A 243 22.52 -17.40 -3.04
CA GLU A 243 22.92 -17.20 -4.43
C GLU A 243 22.24 -15.98 -5.06
N LEU A 244 23.03 -14.95 -5.38
CA LEU A 244 22.62 -13.81 -6.20
C LEU A 244 23.29 -13.91 -7.58
N LYS A 245 22.51 -13.84 -8.64
CA LYS A 245 22.95 -13.69 -10.04
C LYS A 245 22.25 -12.50 -10.66
N VAL A 246 23.01 -11.65 -11.35
CA VAL A 246 22.48 -10.54 -12.13
C VAL A 246 23.13 -10.54 -13.50
N SER A 247 22.33 -10.39 -14.54
CA SER A 247 22.78 -10.23 -15.92
C SER A 247 21.96 -9.17 -16.64
N ALA A 248 22.61 -8.32 -17.43
CA ALA A 248 21.95 -7.30 -18.24
C ALA A 248 22.55 -7.29 -19.66
N LEU A 249 21.68 -7.37 -20.66
CA LEU A 249 22.05 -7.26 -22.07
C LEU A 249 21.85 -5.81 -22.52
N VAL A 250 22.95 -5.09 -22.69
CA VAL A 250 22.97 -3.65 -23.01
C VAL A 250 22.99 -3.44 -24.51
N GLY A 251 21.88 -2.98 -25.09
CA GLY A 251 21.72 -2.74 -26.53
C GLY A 251 22.41 -1.45 -26.97
N GLY A 252 23.50 -1.57 -27.73
CA GLY A 252 24.08 -0.47 -28.50
C GLY A 252 23.58 -0.48 -29.96
N ARG A 253 23.34 0.68 -30.55
CA ARG A 253 22.91 0.80 -31.95
C ARG A 253 23.97 0.24 -32.92
N LYS A 254 23.54 -0.60 -33.86
CA LYS A 254 24.37 -1.17 -34.93
C LYS A 254 23.58 -1.15 -36.25
N GLY A 255 23.71 -0.04 -36.99
CA GLY A 255 22.91 0.21 -38.18
C GLY A 255 21.47 0.60 -37.80
N GLU A 256 20.50 -0.19 -38.27
CA GLU A 256 19.06 -0.03 -37.99
C GLU A 256 18.57 -0.90 -36.81
N GLY A 257 19.43 -1.78 -36.28
CA GLY A 257 19.12 -2.67 -35.15
C GLY A 257 20.06 -2.50 -33.96
N LEU A 258 19.93 -3.38 -32.98
CA LEU A 258 20.71 -3.38 -31.75
C LEU A 258 21.79 -4.49 -31.74
N ALA A 259 22.86 -4.25 -30.98
CA ALA A 259 23.90 -5.23 -30.67
C ALA A 259 24.16 -5.22 -29.15
N PHE A 260 23.92 -6.35 -28.50
CA PHE A 260 23.95 -6.47 -27.05
C PHE A 260 25.37 -6.74 -26.51
N LYS A 261 25.70 -6.11 -25.38
CA LYS A 261 26.87 -6.44 -24.54
C LYS A 261 26.39 -6.92 -23.17
N PRO A 262 26.89 -8.04 -22.63
CA PRO A 262 26.53 -8.48 -21.29
C PRO A 262 27.28 -7.66 -20.23
N ALA A 263 26.54 -7.20 -19.22
CA ALA A 263 27.06 -6.83 -17.90
C ALA A 263 26.54 -7.84 -16.88
N THR A 264 27.37 -8.29 -15.93
CA THR A 264 27.00 -9.34 -14.97
C THR A 264 27.54 -9.06 -13.57
N MET A 265 26.88 -9.64 -12.57
CA MET A 265 27.32 -9.69 -11.18
C MET A 265 26.84 -10.99 -10.54
N SER A 266 27.61 -11.52 -9.58
CA SER A 266 27.14 -12.61 -8.72
C SER A 266 27.71 -12.48 -7.32
N LEU A 267 26.92 -12.77 -6.30
CA LEU A 267 27.35 -12.92 -4.91
C LEU A 267 26.87 -14.26 -4.36
N GLN A 268 27.58 -14.80 -3.37
CA GLN A 268 27.20 -16.02 -2.68
C GLN A 268 27.34 -15.83 -1.16
N GLN A 269 26.32 -16.23 -0.41
CA GLN A 269 26.26 -16.16 1.06
C GLN A 269 26.59 -14.77 1.66
N GLN A 270 26.22 -13.69 0.96
CA GLN A 270 26.58 -12.31 1.31
C GLN A 270 25.41 -11.35 1.06
N ALA A 271 25.38 -10.26 1.82
CA ALA A 271 24.43 -9.16 1.63
C ALA A 271 25.00 -8.16 0.60
N PRO A 272 24.27 -7.81 -0.48
CA PRO A 272 24.70 -6.80 -1.46
C PRO A 272 24.83 -5.40 -0.83
N GLN A 273 26.03 -4.83 -0.90
CA GLN A 273 26.36 -3.52 -0.31
C GLN A 273 26.04 -2.32 -1.24
N ARG A 274 25.67 -2.60 -2.50
CA ARG A 274 25.35 -1.61 -3.53
C ARG A 274 24.35 -2.19 -4.52
N ASP A 275 23.73 -1.30 -5.29
CA ASP A 275 22.86 -1.65 -6.40
C ASP A 275 23.65 -2.17 -7.61
N PHE A 276 22.97 -2.84 -8.54
CA PHE A 276 23.56 -3.21 -9.81
C PHE A 276 23.27 -2.11 -10.84
N GLU A 277 24.30 -1.32 -11.15
CA GLU A 277 24.24 -0.18 -12.06
C GLU A 277 24.91 -0.50 -13.41
N VAL A 278 24.25 -0.09 -14.49
CA VAL A 278 24.75 -0.18 -15.87
C VAL A 278 24.82 1.21 -16.46
N VAL A 279 26.05 1.68 -16.67
CA VAL A 279 26.33 2.94 -17.37
C VAL A 279 25.92 2.81 -18.85
N PRO A 280 25.14 3.74 -19.42
CA PRO A 280 24.70 3.65 -20.81
C PRO A 280 25.88 3.74 -21.80
N PRO A 281 25.79 3.11 -22.99
CA PRO A 281 26.85 3.15 -24.02
C PRO A 281 27.29 4.58 -24.38
N PRO A 282 28.44 4.80 -25.06
CA PRO A 282 28.81 6.13 -25.54
C PRO A 282 27.69 6.74 -26.42
N ALA A 283 27.44 8.06 -26.33
CA ALA A 283 26.26 8.71 -26.90
C ALA A 283 25.99 8.37 -28.39
N ALA A 284 27.04 8.30 -29.22
CA ALA A 284 26.93 7.92 -30.64
C ALA A 284 26.44 6.47 -30.89
N GLN A 285 26.40 5.62 -29.86
CA GLN A 285 25.90 4.25 -29.86
C GLN A 285 24.58 4.08 -29.09
N ARG A 286 24.03 5.14 -28.49
CA ARG A 286 22.72 5.11 -27.82
C ARG A 286 21.61 5.11 -28.86
N PRO A 287 20.58 4.24 -28.77
CA PRO A 287 19.36 4.44 -29.53
C PRO A 287 18.60 5.62 -28.92
N ARG A 288 18.19 6.59 -29.75
CA ARG A 288 17.36 7.73 -29.30
C ARG A 288 15.86 7.50 -29.56
N GLY A 289 15.50 6.49 -30.32
CA GLY A 289 14.12 6.03 -30.43
C GLY A 289 14.04 4.59 -30.89
N LEU A 290 12.93 3.93 -30.59
CA LEU A 290 12.64 2.55 -30.96
C LEU A 290 11.41 2.49 -31.86
N ARG A 291 11.29 1.42 -32.64
CA ARG A 291 10.13 1.19 -33.50
C ARG A 291 9.75 -0.29 -33.58
N TYR A 292 8.44 -0.54 -33.58
CA TYR A 292 7.84 -1.81 -34.01
C TYR A 292 6.58 -1.53 -34.82
N GLY A 293 6.53 -2.01 -36.06
CA GLY A 293 5.40 -1.77 -36.97
C GLY A 293 5.09 -0.28 -37.15
N ALA A 294 3.94 0.15 -36.64
CA ALA A 294 3.49 1.54 -36.61
C ALA A 294 3.69 2.25 -35.27
N GLN A 295 4.16 1.57 -34.21
CA GLN A 295 4.44 2.15 -32.90
C GLN A 295 5.88 2.59 -32.76
N LEU A 296 6.09 3.66 -31.99
CA LEU A 296 7.41 4.21 -31.68
C LEU A 296 7.47 4.88 -30.31
N VAL A 297 8.70 5.01 -29.80
CA VAL A 297 9.06 5.88 -28.67
C VAL A 297 10.33 6.66 -29.05
N ALA A 298 10.42 7.92 -28.63
CA ALA A 298 11.50 8.82 -29.00
C ALA A 298 11.91 9.73 -27.85
N ARG A 299 13.23 9.81 -27.61
CA ARG A 299 13.89 10.74 -26.70
C ARG A 299 14.04 12.09 -27.39
N VAL A 300 13.38 13.12 -26.86
CA VAL A 300 13.51 14.52 -27.30
C VAL A 300 14.18 15.36 -26.22
N ALA A 301 14.91 16.38 -26.66
CA ALA A 301 15.53 17.41 -25.80
C ALA A 301 15.10 18.78 -26.37
N PRO A 302 14.07 19.44 -25.81
CA PRO A 302 13.63 20.74 -26.30
C PRO A 302 14.72 21.80 -26.06
N GLU A 303 15.11 22.55 -27.10
CA GLU A 303 16.02 23.67 -26.92
C GLU A 303 15.20 24.86 -26.37
N VAL A 304 15.21 25.03 -25.04
CA VAL A 304 14.54 26.12 -24.32
C VAL A 304 15.53 27.19 -23.89
N ALA A 305 15.06 28.43 -23.77
CA ALA A 305 15.91 29.55 -23.38
C ALA A 305 16.35 29.44 -21.91
N THR A 306 17.66 29.40 -21.66
CA THR A 306 18.22 29.47 -20.31
C THR A 306 18.01 30.87 -19.73
N ALA A 307 17.20 30.98 -18.67
CA ALA A 307 17.15 32.16 -17.81
C ALA A 307 17.30 31.76 -16.34
N GLU A 308 18.12 32.52 -15.63
CA GLU A 308 18.28 32.39 -14.18
C GLU A 308 17.13 33.11 -13.48
N GLN A 309 16.52 32.43 -12.50
CA GLN A 309 15.46 32.96 -11.65
C GLN A 309 16.00 33.18 -10.24
N ARG A 310 16.27 34.44 -9.91
CA ARG A 310 16.62 34.89 -8.55
C ARG A 310 15.55 34.46 -7.54
N LEU A 311 16.00 34.02 -6.36
CA LEU A 311 15.16 33.63 -5.24
C LEU A 311 15.25 34.67 -4.11
N ASP A 312 14.15 35.38 -3.85
CA ASP A 312 14.09 36.38 -2.76
C ASP A 312 13.33 35.88 -1.52
N ASN A 313 12.24 35.11 -1.70
CA ASN A 313 11.44 34.55 -0.60
C ASN A 313 11.00 33.11 -0.94
N VAL A 314 11.44 32.14 -0.14
CA VAL A 314 11.16 30.71 -0.35
C VAL A 314 10.58 30.08 0.93
N VAL A 315 9.55 29.24 0.76
CA VAL A 315 9.02 28.36 1.81
C VAL A 315 9.49 26.94 1.54
N LEU A 316 10.29 26.40 2.46
CA LEU A 316 10.85 25.06 2.42
C LEU A 316 10.05 24.15 3.36
N LEU A 317 9.39 23.14 2.78
CA LEU A 317 8.66 22.11 3.51
C LEU A 317 9.51 20.83 3.56
N PHE A 318 9.88 20.41 4.78
CA PHE A 318 10.63 19.17 5.02
C PHE A 318 9.70 18.10 5.61
N ASP A 319 9.60 16.97 4.94
CA ASP A 319 8.75 15.86 5.36
C ASP A 319 9.36 15.09 6.56
N THR A 320 8.55 14.87 7.58
CA THR A 320 8.89 14.14 8.81
C THR A 320 7.87 13.06 9.17
N SER A 321 7.11 12.60 8.18
CA SER A 321 6.29 11.38 8.24
C SER A 321 7.14 10.12 8.46
N ALA A 322 6.49 8.99 8.75
CA ALA A 322 7.19 7.76 9.12
C ALA A 322 7.89 7.06 7.94
N SER A 323 7.38 7.22 6.71
CA SER A 323 8.00 6.68 5.49
C SER A 323 9.44 7.21 5.28
N ARG A 324 9.75 8.37 5.85
CA ARG A 324 11.06 9.07 5.77
C ARG A 324 12.15 8.45 6.63
N ALA A 325 11.86 7.42 7.42
CA ALA A 325 12.81 6.85 8.39
C ALA A 325 14.13 6.29 7.79
N PRO A 326 14.13 5.56 6.67
CA PRO A 326 15.37 5.09 6.03
C PRO A 326 16.22 6.29 5.56
N GLY A 327 17.45 6.39 6.06
CA GLY A 327 18.38 7.47 5.71
C GLY A 327 18.03 8.86 6.26
N PHE A 328 17.05 9.00 7.17
CA PHE A 328 16.53 10.28 7.65
C PHE A 328 17.61 11.28 8.10
N ALA A 329 18.63 10.81 8.83
CA ALA A 329 19.72 11.66 9.30
C ALA A 329 20.54 12.27 8.14
N GLY A 330 20.80 11.47 7.09
CA GLY A 330 21.43 11.94 5.86
C GLY A 330 20.56 12.95 5.12
N ALA A 331 19.25 12.69 5.00
CA ALA A 331 18.32 13.61 4.36
C ALA A 331 18.24 14.98 5.06
N VAL A 332 18.32 15.02 6.40
CA VAL A 332 18.44 16.28 7.16
C VAL A 332 19.76 17.01 6.84
N ASP A 333 20.86 16.28 6.71
CA ASP A 333 22.17 16.86 6.36
C ASP A 333 22.21 17.37 4.92
N ASP A 334 21.61 16.66 3.96
CA ASP A 334 21.50 17.08 2.55
C ASP A 334 20.56 18.27 2.37
N PHE A 335 19.48 18.36 3.15
CA PHE A 335 18.67 19.57 3.23
C PHE A 335 19.45 20.76 3.82
N GLY A 336 20.29 20.51 4.84
CA GLY A 336 21.24 21.52 5.33
C GLY A 336 22.21 22.00 4.25
N ARG A 337 22.76 21.09 3.44
CA ARG A 337 23.60 21.41 2.28
C ARG A 337 22.83 22.21 1.22
N LEU A 338 21.60 21.83 0.90
CA LEU A 338 20.75 22.52 -0.07
C LEU A 338 20.48 23.98 0.34
N VAL A 339 20.17 24.24 1.62
CA VAL A 339 19.94 25.62 2.09
C VAL A 339 21.23 26.45 2.05
N ALA A 340 22.40 25.84 2.29
CA ALA A 340 23.69 26.52 2.15
C ALA A 340 24.01 26.85 0.68
N GLU A 341 23.87 25.91 -0.26
CA GLU A 341 24.09 26.15 -1.69
C GLU A 341 23.12 27.21 -2.26
N LEU A 342 21.86 27.23 -1.79
CA LEU A 342 20.90 28.30 -2.12
C LEU A 342 21.31 29.66 -1.52
N ALA A 343 21.91 29.68 -0.32
CA ALA A 343 22.43 30.90 0.30
C ALA A 343 23.67 31.43 -0.46
N ASP A 344 24.56 30.54 -0.91
CA ASP A 344 25.76 30.92 -1.68
C ASP A 344 25.41 31.43 -3.10
N LEU A 345 24.36 30.89 -3.74
CA LEU A 345 23.89 31.34 -5.05
C LEU A 345 23.15 32.70 -5.03
N HIS A 346 22.32 32.95 -4.01
CA HIS A 346 21.45 34.16 -3.97
C HIS A 346 21.87 35.22 -2.93
N GLY A 347 22.81 34.88 -2.04
CA GLY A 347 23.34 35.75 -0.99
C GLY A 347 22.34 36.08 0.13
N ASP A 348 22.73 37.02 1.01
CA ASP A 348 21.93 37.49 2.15
C ASP A 348 20.56 38.10 1.78
N GLY A 349 20.27 38.29 0.49
CA GLY A 349 18.95 38.69 0.00
C GLY A 349 17.89 37.59 0.08
N LEU A 350 18.28 36.32 0.02
CA LEU A 350 17.36 35.18 0.07
C LEU A 350 16.82 35.00 1.49
N ARG A 351 15.50 35.17 1.64
CA ARG A 351 14.76 34.81 2.85
C ARG A 351 14.15 33.42 2.70
N VAL A 352 14.32 32.59 3.73
CA VAL A 352 13.71 31.26 3.82
C VAL A 352 12.78 31.17 5.02
N ARG A 353 11.67 30.46 4.84
CA ARG A 353 10.83 29.91 5.90
C ARG A 353 10.97 28.40 5.86
N VAL A 354 11.28 27.77 6.97
CA VAL A 354 11.39 26.31 7.06
C VAL A 354 10.35 25.78 8.02
N ALA A 355 9.56 24.80 7.56
CA ALA A 355 8.68 24.03 8.43
C ALA A 355 8.89 22.52 8.19
N ALA A 356 8.82 21.76 9.28
CA ALA A 356 8.62 20.32 9.19
C ALA A 356 7.12 20.03 9.04
N PHE A 357 6.76 18.98 8.31
CA PHE A 357 5.39 18.49 8.25
C PHE A 357 5.27 16.97 8.42
N ASP A 358 4.09 16.54 8.82
CA ASP A 358 3.57 15.18 8.86
C ASP A 358 2.03 15.34 8.89
N GLN A 359 1.31 14.65 9.77
CA GLN A 359 -0.08 14.95 10.17
C GLN A 359 -0.25 16.32 10.87
N SER A 360 0.84 17.07 11.03
CA SER A 360 0.90 18.40 11.61
C SER A 360 1.99 19.23 10.94
N VAL A 361 1.77 20.53 10.76
CA VAL A 361 2.80 21.47 10.27
C VAL A 361 3.46 22.17 11.44
N THR A 362 4.79 22.29 11.44
CA THR A 362 5.55 22.92 12.53
C THR A 362 6.65 23.82 11.98
N PRO A 363 6.49 25.16 12.05
CA PRO A 363 7.53 26.10 11.68
C PRO A 363 8.78 25.95 12.55
N LEU A 364 9.95 25.95 11.92
CA LEU A 364 11.27 25.81 12.56
C LEU A 364 12.14 27.06 12.41
N TYR A 365 11.95 27.83 11.34
CA TYR A 365 12.77 29.00 11.04
C TYR A 365 12.08 30.01 10.11
N GLU A 366 12.36 31.30 10.30
CA GLU A 366 12.11 32.36 9.34
C GLU A 366 13.27 33.37 9.43
N GLY A 367 13.93 33.67 8.30
CA GLY A 367 15.08 34.57 8.26
C GLY A 367 15.88 34.48 6.96
N PRO A 368 17.07 35.09 6.87
CA PRO A 368 18.00 34.90 5.76
C PRO A 368 18.46 33.43 5.66
N ALA A 369 18.70 32.91 4.46
CA ALA A 369 19.21 31.55 4.29
C ALA A 369 20.53 31.29 5.04
N THR A 370 21.42 32.29 5.08
CA THR A 370 22.68 32.30 5.84
C THR A 370 22.51 32.16 7.37
N GLY A 371 21.29 32.29 7.91
CA GLY A 371 20.98 32.10 9.33
C GLY A 371 20.33 30.75 9.68
N PHE A 372 20.11 29.87 8.70
CA PHE A 372 19.67 28.49 8.92
C PHE A 372 20.88 27.56 9.16
N GLY A 373 20.82 26.64 10.12
CA GLY A 373 21.94 25.74 10.39
C GLY A 373 21.69 24.75 11.52
N GLY A 374 22.77 24.38 12.23
CA GLY A 374 22.80 23.25 13.17
C GLY A 374 21.63 23.16 14.15
N LYS A 375 21.22 24.29 14.76
CA LYS A 375 20.08 24.33 15.70
C LYS A 375 18.76 23.86 15.07
N GLN A 376 18.53 24.19 13.80
CA GLN A 376 17.33 23.79 13.06
C GLN A 376 17.43 22.34 12.57
N LEU A 377 18.62 21.89 12.17
CA LEU A 377 18.87 20.49 11.83
C LEU A 377 18.69 19.57 13.06
N ASP A 378 19.14 20.01 14.24
CA ASP A 378 18.90 19.31 15.50
C ASP A 378 17.41 19.28 15.87
N ALA A 379 16.65 20.32 15.54
CA ALA A 379 15.19 20.31 15.72
C ALA A 379 14.48 19.31 14.78
N LEU A 380 14.95 19.16 13.53
CA LEU A 380 14.48 18.11 12.61
C LEU A 380 14.80 16.70 13.14
N ARG A 381 16.06 16.46 13.56
CA ARG A 381 16.47 15.19 14.17
C ARG A 381 15.65 14.87 15.44
N ALA A 382 15.42 15.85 16.30
CA ALA A 382 14.62 15.70 17.52
C ALA A 382 13.11 15.49 17.26
N ARG A 383 12.58 15.96 16.13
CA ARG A 383 11.18 15.71 15.74
C ARG A 383 10.92 14.23 15.42
N ARG A 384 11.91 13.54 14.85
CA ARG A 384 11.85 12.16 14.33
C ARG A 384 10.90 11.96 13.12
N PRO A 385 11.21 11.01 12.22
CA PRO A 385 10.29 10.54 11.18
C PRO A 385 9.16 9.73 11.83
N LEU A 386 8.01 10.35 12.05
CA LEU A 386 6.84 9.81 12.75
C LEU A 386 5.56 10.53 12.32
N GLY A 387 4.48 9.78 12.15
CA GLY A 387 3.16 10.29 11.79
C GLY A 387 2.80 10.05 10.33
N ALA A 388 1.55 10.34 9.99
CA ALA A 388 1.06 10.38 8.61
C ALA A 388 1.63 11.58 7.83
N SER A 389 1.35 11.67 6.53
CA SER A 389 1.75 12.76 5.63
C SER A 389 0.50 13.55 5.22
N ASP A 390 0.37 14.79 5.73
CA ASP A 390 -0.66 15.75 5.32
C ASP A 390 -0.07 16.81 4.38
N LEU A 391 0.13 16.42 3.11
CA LEU A 391 0.64 17.33 2.09
C LEU A 391 -0.34 18.49 1.83
N HIS A 392 -1.65 18.28 1.99
CA HIS A 392 -2.68 19.32 1.86
C HIS A 392 -2.52 20.42 2.93
N ALA A 393 -2.36 20.05 4.20
CA ALA A 393 -2.17 21.02 5.29
C ALA A 393 -0.81 21.72 5.18
N ALA A 394 0.24 21.01 4.76
CA ALA A 394 1.56 21.58 4.52
C ALA A 394 1.54 22.63 3.39
N LEU A 395 0.92 22.30 2.25
CA LEU A 395 0.71 23.23 1.13
C LEU A 395 -0.18 24.42 1.53
N SER A 396 -1.27 24.18 2.26
CA SER A 396 -2.18 25.24 2.71
C SER A 396 -1.49 26.22 3.67
N TRP A 397 -0.71 25.72 4.63
CA TRP A 397 0.09 26.55 5.52
C TRP A 397 1.14 27.36 4.76
N ALA A 398 1.85 26.75 3.81
CA ALA A 398 2.88 27.41 3.01
C ALA A 398 2.28 28.46 2.07
N GLY A 399 1.12 28.19 1.46
CA GLY A 399 0.40 29.12 0.61
C GLY A 399 -0.03 30.39 1.35
N ALA A 400 -0.39 30.27 2.63
CA ALA A 400 -0.69 31.42 3.49
C ALA A 400 0.53 32.29 3.85
N GLN A 401 1.77 31.80 3.67
CA GLN A 401 2.99 32.59 3.89
C GLN A 401 3.36 33.46 2.68
N GLY A 402 3.02 33.00 1.47
CA GLY A 402 3.51 33.55 0.21
C GLY A 402 5.01 33.32 -0.02
N GLY A 403 5.46 33.59 -1.25
CA GLY A 403 6.77 33.21 -1.77
C GLY A 403 6.71 31.92 -2.60
N ARG A 404 7.87 31.50 -3.12
CA ARG A 404 7.99 30.25 -3.88
C ARG A 404 8.05 29.06 -2.92
N ILE A 405 7.28 28.00 -3.17
CA ILE A 405 7.24 26.81 -2.29
C ILE A 405 8.17 25.74 -2.87
N VAL A 406 8.94 25.06 -2.02
CA VAL A 406 9.72 23.85 -2.38
C VAL A 406 9.45 22.77 -1.34
N VAL A 407 9.05 21.58 -1.78
CA VAL A 407 8.70 20.45 -0.92
C VAL A 407 9.74 19.34 -1.05
N LEU A 408 10.30 18.86 0.06
CA LEU A 408 11.18 17.70 0.13
C LEU A 408 10.42 16.55 0.84
N SER A 409 10.00 15.54 0.08
CA SER A 409 9.06 14.47 0.48
C SER A 409 9.19 13.26 -0.47
N ASP A 410 8.42 12.18 -0.29
CA ASP A 410 8.20 11.18 -1.36
C ASP A 410 7.08 11.56 -2.35
N GLY A 411 6.27 12.58 -2.04
CA GLY A 411 5.09 12.92 -2.85
C GLY A 411 3.85 12.09 -2.53
N ILE A 412 3.87 11.30 -1.44
CA ILE A 412 2.76 10.47 -1.00
C ILE A 412 2.03 11.18 0.15
N ALA A 413 0.76 11.53 -0.08
CA ALA A 413 -0.15 12.00 0.96
C ALA A 413 -0.92 10.80 1.55
N THR A 414 -0.97 10.69 2.88
CA THR A 414 -1.58 9.53 3.57
C THR A 414 -2.74 9.92 4.51
N THR A 415 -2.79 11.17 4.96
CA THR A 415 -3.91 11.81 5.69
C THR A 415 -4.33 13.13 4.99
N GLY A 416 -5.53 13.62 5.26
CA GLY A 416 -6.11 14.79 4.58
C GLY A 416 -6.46 14.53 3.12
N PRO A 417 -6.90 15.55 2.36
CA PRO A 417 -7.06 15.45 0.91
C PRO A 417 -5.76 14.92 0.26
N SER A 418 -5.89 13.81 -0.47
CA SER A 418 -4.76 12.95 -0.88
C SER A 418 -4.81 12.52 -2.34
N GLU A 419 -5.93 12.75 -3.05
CA GLU A 419 -6.01 12.52 -4.49
C GLU A 419 -5.42 13.70 -5.28
N ALA A 420 -4.94 13.39 -6.50
CA ALA A 420 -4.26 14.37 -7.35
C ALA A 420 -5.18 15.55 -7.73
N GLY A 421 -6.49 15.33 -7.86
CA GLY A 421 -7.46 16.40 -8.10
C GLY A 421 -7.52 17.40 -6.94
N GLU A 422 -7.57 16.91 -5.71
CA GLU A 422 -7.71 17.71 -4.49
C GLU A 422 -6.46 18.55 -4.21
N LEU A 423 -5.28 17.93 -4.30
CA LEU A 423 -4.00 18.60 -4.09
C LEU A 423 -3.74 19.66 -5.18
N ARG A 424 -4.21 19.43 -6.42
CA ARG A 424 -4.17 20.44 -7.49
C ARG A 424 -5.17 21.56 -7.30
N ALA A 425 -6.38 21.27 -6.81
CA ALA A 425 -7.34 22.31 -6.44
C ALA A 425 -6.77 23.21 -5.33
N THR A 426 -6.11 22.62 -4.34
CA THR A 426 -5.40 23.31 -3.25
C THR A 426 -4.28 24.22 -3.80
N ALA A 427 -3.44 23.70 -4.70
CA ALA A 427 -2.39 24.48 -5.36
C ALA A 427 -2.94 25.60 -6.25
N ARG A 428 -4.08 25.39 -6.93
CA ARG A 428 -4.76 26.39 -7.77
C ARG A 428 -5.44 27.49 -6.96
N ALA A 429 -5.96 27.18 -5.78
CA ALA A 429 -6.64 28.14 -4.89
C ALA A 429 -5.69 29.21 -4.29
N MET A 430 -4.37 29.02 -4.38
CA MET A 430 -3.39 30.01 -3.95
C MET A 430 -3.38 31.23 -4.89
N GLY A 431 -3.40 32.45 -4.32
CA GLY A 431 -3.25 33.68 -5.11
C GLY A 431 -1.82 33.90 -5.63
N ASP A 432 -1.63 34.96 -6.43
CA ASP A 432 -0.35 35.29 -7.11
C ASP A 432 0.86 35.46 -6.18
N ALA A 433 0.62 35.61 -4.87
CA ALA A 433 1.65 35.58 -3.83
C ALA A 433 2.48 34.28 -3.81
N VAL A 434 1.97 33.18 -4.40
CA VAL A 434 2.73 31.94 -4.65
C VAL A 434 2.95 31.80 -6.17
N PRO A 435 4.09 32.22 -6.73
CA PRO A 435 4.30 32.21 -8.18
C PRO A 435 4.57 30.80 -8.74
N ARG A 436 5.14 29.91 -7.93
CA ARG A 436 5.64 28.58 -8.32
C ARG A 436 5.72 27.65 -7.09
N ILE A 437 5.51 26.36 -7.30
CA ILE A 437 5.72 25.27 -6.32
C ILE A 437 6.66 24.27 -6.99
N ASP A 438 7.75 23.86 -6.36
CA ASP A 438 8.63 22.79 -6.84
C ASP A 438 8.66 21.62 -5.85
N MET A 439 9.10 20.45 -6.32
CA MET A 439 9.21 19.25 -5.49
C MET A 439 10.54 18.54 -5.68
N ILE A 440 11.08 17.99 -4.59
CA ILE A 440 12.30 17.19 -4.55
C ILE A 440 11.91 15.86 -3.91
N LEU A 441 12.04 14.77 -4.67
CA LEU A 441 11.62 13.44 -4.27
C LEU A 441 12.75 12.70 -3.55
N ALA A 442 12.45 12.21 -2.35
CA ALA A 442 13.39 11.55 -1.45
C ALA A 442 12.95 10.12 -1.08
N GLY A 443 13.88 9.31 -0.57
CA GLY A 443 13.63 7.91 -0.22
C GLY A 443 13.53 6.98 -1.44
N GLY A 444 13.25 5.70 -1.19
CA GLY A 444 13.08 4.70 -2.27
C GLY A 444 11.65 4.65 -2.82
N ILE A 445 10.65 4.73 -1.93
CA ILE A 445 9.24 4.83 -2.31
C ILE A 445 8.90 6.30 -2.59
N ARG A 446 8.32 6.59 -3.76
CA ARG A 446 8.08 7.94 -4.34
C ARG A 446 6.88 7.94 -5.28
N ASP A 447 6.08 9.02 -5.29
CA ASP A 447 5.06 9.27 -6.33
C ASP A 447 5.41 10.47 -7.21
N ARG A 448 6.19 10.19 -8.27
CA ARG A 448 6.52 11.19 -9.30
C ARG A 448 5.29 11.68 -10.06
N ALA A 449 4.30 10.82 -10.29
CA ALA A 449 3.11 11.20 -11.07
C ALA A 449 2.22 12.17 -10.29
N MET A 450 2.10 12.01 -8.98
CA MET A 450 1.51 12.99 -8.07
C MET A 450 2.29 14.31 -8.08
N ALA A 451 3.61 14.25 -7.89
CA ALA A 451 4.47 15.44 -7.84
C ALA A 451 4.40 16.27 -9.12
N GLU A 452 4.50 15.63 -10.30
CA GLU A 452 4.44 16.32 -11.59
C GLU A 452 3.05 16.92 -11.87
N ARG A 453 1.97 16.25 -11.44
CA ARG A 453 0.59 16.77 -11.50
C ARG A 453 0.36 17.96 -10.57
N LEU A 454 1.04 18.01 -9.43
CA LEU A 454 0.96 19.09 -8.43
C LEU A 454 1.71 20.35 -8.89
N VAL A 455 2.92 20.22 -9.43
CA VAL A 455 3.76 21.37 -9.80
C VAL A 455 3.49 21.94 -11.20
N ARG A 456 2.78 21.22 -12.08
CA ARG A 456 2.44 21.66 -13.45
C ARG A 456 0.95 21.96 -13.62
N GLY A 457 0.62 23.07 -14.29
CA GLY A 457 -0.75 23.49 -14.61
C GLY A 457 -1.56 23.94 -13.38
N THR A 458 -0.89 24.41 -12.32
CA THR A 458 -1.49 24.82 -11.04
C THR A 458 -1.14 26.23 -10.59
N ARG A 459 -0.02 26.81 -11.06
CA ARG A 459 0.49 28.15 -10.67
C ARG A 459 0.72 29.05 -11.90
N ALA A 460 1.15 30.29 -11.66
CA ALA A 460 1.54 31.23 -12.72
C ALA A 460 2.81 30.78 -13.48
N HIS A 461 3.71 30.07 -12.82
CA HIS A 461 4.84 29.36 -13.42
C HIS A 461 4.89 27.93 -12.88
N ASP A 462 5.00 26.95 -13.77
CA ASP A 462 5.15 25.55 -13.39
C ASP A 462 6.47 25.30 -12.67
N GLY A 463 6.47 24.36 -11.73
CA GLY A 463 7.68 23.89 -11.07
C GLY A 463 8.34 22.70 -11.75
N VAL A 464 9.41 22.24 -11.11
CA VAL A 464 10.11 20.99 -11.43
C VAL A 464 9.96 19.95 -10.35
N VAL A 465 10.15 18.69 -10.76
CA VAL A 465 10.29 17.53 -9.87
C VAL A 465 11.72 17.00 -9.99
N LEU A 466 12.48 17.16 -8.92
CA LEU A 466 13.90 16.81 -8.82
C LEU A 466 14.11 15.56 -7.97
N ASP A 467 15.27 14.91 -8.09
CA ASP A 467 15.65 13.74 -7.29
C ASP A 467 16.60 14.16 -6.15
N ALA A 468 16.27 13.83 -4.90
CA ALA A 468 17.10 14.15 -3.73
C ALA A 468 18.47 13.44 -3.70
N GLU A 469 18.68 12.39 -4.51
CA GLU A 469 20.03 11.80 -4.72
C GLU A 469 20.95 12.70 -5.58
N SER A 470 20.40 13.75 -6.22
CA SER A 470 21.20 14.74 -6.95
C SER A 470 22.05 15.57 -5.99
N PRO A 471 23.29 15.96 -6.35
CA PRO A 471 24.12 16.83 -5.52
C PRO A 471 23.39 18.13 -5.15
N ALA A 472 23.51 18.56 -3.89
CA ALA A 472 22.83 19.75 -3.36
C ALA A 472 23.05 21.01 -4.22
N LYS A 473 24.26 21.20 -4.77
CA LYS A 473 24.57 22.24 -5.75
C LYS A 473 23.72 22.17 -7.01
N THR A 474 23.59 20.99 -7.60
CA THR A 474 22.77 20.77 -8.81
C THR A 474 21.28 20.96 -8.54
N LEU A 475 20.80 20.60 -7.34
CA LEU A 475 19.44 20.94 -6.89
C LEU A 475 19.26 22.46 -6.77
N ALA A 476 20.19 23.16 -6.13
CA ALA A 476 20.15 24.62 -5.98
C ALA A 476 20.23 25.34 -7.34
N GLU A 477 21.09 24.89 -8.26
CA GLU A 477 21.19 25.36 -9.64
C GLU A 477 19.87 25.17 -10.41
N ARG A 478 19.26 23.98 -10.38
CA ARG A 478 17.99 23.70 -11.07
C ARG A 478 16.80 24.45 -10.47
N LEU A 479 16.75 24.61 -9.15
CA LEU A 479 15.77 25.51 -8.51
C LEU A 479 15.97 26.95 -8.97
N SER A 480 17.21 27.39 -9.21
CA SER A 480 17.54 28.74 -9.67
C SER A 480 17.32 28.98 -11.18
N GLN A 481 16.73 28.04 -11.92
CA GLN A 481 16.40 28.18 -13.35
C GLN A 481 14.90 28.37 -13.58
N THR A 482 14.53 29.17 -14.57
CA THR A 482 13.15 29.23 -15.10
C THR A 482 12.70 27.89 -15.68
N THR A 483 11.40 27.74 -15.82
CA THR A 483 10.71 26.63 -16.51
C THR A 483 10.00 27.16 -17.76
N VAL A 484 9.80 26.27 -18.74
CA VAL A 484 9.04 26.55 -19.96
C VAL A 484 7.93 25.51 -20.11
N SER A 485 6.72 25.97 -20.42
CA SER A 485 5.50 25.14 -20.54
C SER A 485 4.68 25.53 -21.77
N GLY A 486 3.75 24.67 -22.17
CA GLY A 486 2.98 24.84 -23.39
C GLY A 486 3.81 24.59 -24.66
N ILE A 487 4.87 23.77 -24.57
CA ILE A 487 5.60 23.30 -25.75
C ILE A 487 4.76 22.19 -26.39
N GLU A 488 4.07 22.51 -27.48
CA GLU A 488 3.23 21.57 -28.22
C GLU A 488 4.08 20.47 -28.88
N VAL A 489 3.58 19.24 -28.91
CA VAL A 489 4.26 18.08 -29.50
C VAL A 489 3.45 17.51 -30.65
N ALA A 490 4.04 17.44 -31.84
CA ALA A 490 3.45 16.79 -33.01
C ALA A 490 4.43 15.81 -33.66
N VAL A 491 3.91 14.69 -34.16
CA VAL A 491 4.67 13.70 -34.95
C VAL A 491 3.96 13.55 -36.31
N PRO A 492 4.53 14.04 -37.42
CA PRO A 492 3.87 13.98 -38.73
C PRO A 492 3.57 12.55 -39.17
N GLY A 493 2.31 12.27 -39.54
CA GLY A 493 1.83 10.93 -39.87
C GLY A 493 1.49 10.06 -38.66
N ALA A 494 1.33 10.65 -37.46
CA ALA A 494 0.79 9.99 -36.28
C ALA A 494 -0.73 10.17 -36.16
N ALA A 495 -1.43 9.06 -35.88
CA ALA A 495 -2.84 9.05 -35.48
C ALA A 495 -3.02 9.29 -33.97
N TRP A 496 -1.96 9.10 -33.17
CA TRP A 496 -1.94 9.38 -31.73
C TRP A 496 -0.50 9.68 -31.27
N VAL A 497 -0.35 10.61 -30.32
CA VAL A 497 0.93 11.04 -29.74
C VAL A 497 0.74 11.25 -28.23
N TRP A 498 1.76 10.95 -27.41
CA TRP A 498 1.78 11.32 -26.00
C TRP A 498 3.22 11.62 -25.51
N PRO A 499 3.45 12.67 -24.72
CA PRO A 499 2.50 13.71 -24.34
C PRO A 499 2.18 14.68 -25.49
N HIS A 500 1.06 15.41 -25.38
CA HIS A 500 0.66 16.44 -26.35
C HIS A 500 1.32 17.80 -26.08
N THR A 501 1.68 18.07 -24.83
CA THR A 501 2.44 19.26 -24.39
C THR A 501 3.59 18.83 -23.47
N LEU A 502 4.68 19.60 -23.49
CA LEU A 502 5.76 19.51 -22.51
C LEU A 502 5.70 20.74 -21.61
N ASP A 503 5.60 20.48 -20.31
CA ASP A 503 5.30 21.46 -19.27
C ASP A 503 6.33 21.35 -18.14
N GLY A 504 6.79 22.49 -17.61
CA GLY A 504 7.83 22.55 -16.57
C GLY A 504 9.25 22.21 -17.05
N VAL A 505 9.55 22.37 -18.34
CA VAL A 505 10.83 21.99 -18.98
C VAL A 505 11.95 22.98 -18.63
N GLN A 506 13.14 22.48 -18.28
CA GLN A 506 14.36 23.28 -18.10
C GLN A 506 15.44 22.94 -19.14
N PRO A 507 16.44 23.82 -19.36
CA PRO A 507 17.54 23.55 -20.29
C PRO A 507 18.28 22.26 -19.95
N GLY A 508 18.35 21.33 -20.92
CA GLY A 508 19.01 20.03 -20.75
C GLY A 508 18.10 18.91 -20.22
N ASP A 509 16.82 19.17 -19.94
CA ASP A 509 15.85 18.09 -19.72
C ASP A 509 15.62 17.28 -21.00
N GLU A 510 15.38 15.97 -20.82
CA GLU A 510 14.98 15.08 -21.90
C GLU A 510 13.73 14.31 -21.54
N LEU A 511 12.83 14.22 -22.51
CA LEU A 511 11.48 13.68 -22.36
C LEU A 511 11.24 12.57 -23.39
N LEU A 512 10.31 11.67 -23.10
CA LEU A 512 9.91 10.60 -24.01
C LEU A 512 8.60 10.98 -24.70
N VAL A 513 8.58 10.88 -26.04
CA VAL A 513 7.40 11.02 -26.89
C VAL A 513 7.08 9.67 -27.49
N PHE A 514 5.89 9.16 -27.20
CA PHE A 514 5.30 7.96 -27.76
C PHE A 514 4.38 8.34 -28.92
N ALA A 515 4.30 7.50 -29.96
CA ALA A 515 3.34 7.71 -31.03
C ALA A 515 2.89 6.41 -31.70
N GLN A 516 1.69 6.48 -32.29
CA GLN A 516 1.10 5.47 -33.18
C GLN A 516 0.95 6.12 -34.55
N LEU A 517 1.70 5.63 -35.53
CA LEU A 517 1.63 6.10 -36.92
C LEU A 517 0.35 5.63 -37.61
N ASP A 518 -0.20 6.46 -38.50
CA ASP A 518 -1.23 6.05 -39.45
C ASP A 518 -0.65 5.10 -40.53
N SER A 519 -1.50 4.49 -41.35
CA SER A 519 -1.07 3.51 -42.36
C SER A 519 -0.08 4.07 -43.41
N ALA A 520 -0.13 5.37 -43.73
CA ALA A 520 0.78 6.03 -44.66
C ALA A 520 2.10 6.44 -43.97
N GLY A 521 2.04 6.97 -42.75
CA GLY A 521 3.20 7.17 -41.88
C GLY A 521 3.94 5.86 -41.56
N ALA A 522 3.19 4.76 -41.44
CA ALA A 522 3.73 3.42 -41.27
C ALA A 522 4.50 2.92 -42.51
N LEU A 523 4.09 3.34 -43.72
CA LEU A 523 4.77 3.02 -44.99
C LEU A 523 5.98 3.94 -45.27
N ALA A 524 5.94 5.20 -44.83
CA ALA A 524 7.03 6.18 -45.00
C ALA A 524 8.26 5.96 -44.07
N ALA A 525 8.38 4.77 -43.48
CA ALA A 525 9.14 4.47 -42.27
C ALA A 525 10.68 4.58 -42.33
N SER A 526 11.29 4.57 -43.52
CA SER A 526 12.74 4.42 -43.73
C SER A 526 13.57 5.70 -43.47
N LYS A 527 13.09 6.60 -42.61
CA LYS A 527 13.70 7.89 -42.28
C LYS A 527 13.82 8.05 -40.76
N PRO A 528 14.76 8.87 -40.25
CA PRO A 528 14.69 9.31 -38.87
C PRO A 528 13.35 10.01 -38.64
N MET A 529 12.72 9.71 -37.51
CA MET A 529 11.43 10.28 -37.14
C MET A 529 11.60 11.77 -36.84
N GLN A 530 10.64 12.58 -37.24
CA GLN A 530 10.61 14.00 -36.91
C GLN A 530 9.61 14.23 -35.78
N VAL A 531 10.06 14.78 -34.65
CA VAL A 531 9.15 15.43 -33.68
C VAL A 531 9.18 16.92 -33.96
N GLN A 532 8.01 17.50 -34.19
CA GLN A 532 7.82 18.94 -34.25
C GLN A 532 7.48 19.42 -32.85
N LEU A 533 8.21 20.43 -32.39
CA LEU A 533 7.97 21.12 -31.12
C LEU A 533 7.62 22.58 -31.44
N SER A 534 6.43 23.03 -31.03
CA SER A 534 5.97 24.42 -31.22
C SER A 534 5.63 25.09 -29.88
N GLY A 535 5.19 26.35 -29.91
CA GLY A 535 5.06 27.17 -28.71
C GLY A 535 6.38 27.84 -28.28
N PRO A 536 6.67 27.98 -26.96
CA PRO A 536 7.76 28.82 -26.44
C PRO A 536 9.16 28.19 -26.48
N VAL A 537 9.46 27.46 -27.55
CA VAL A 537 10.79 26.90 -27.86
C VAL A 537 11.74 27.95 -28.46
N ALA A 538 13.04 27.80 -28.23
CA ALA A 538 14.04 28.75 -28.70
C ALA A 538 14.09 28.82 -30.24
N GLY A 539 13.98 30.02 -30.80
CA GLY A 539 13.93 30.25 -32.24
C GLY A 539 12.58 29.99 -32.92
N GLY A 540 11.54 29.61 -32.16
CA GLY A 540 10.25 29.19 -32.70
C GLY A 540 10.20 27.68 -32.95
N ALA A 541 9.38 27.24 -33.92
CA ALA A 541 9.10 25.82 -34.13
C ALA A 541 10.37 25.00 -34.46
N GLN A 542 10.68 24.03 -33.62
CA GLN A 542 11.82 23.12 -33.75
C GLN A 542 11.39 21.81 -34.40
N THR A 543 12.31 21.13 -35.08
CA THR A 543 12.08 19.78 -35.63
C THR A 543 13.23 18.86 -35.22
N VAL A 544 12.97 18.00 -34.24
CA VAL A 544 13.94 17.07 -33.67
C VAL A 544 13.96 15.78 -34.49
N SER A 545 15.05 15.56 -35.23
CA SER A 545 15.26 14.38 -36.06
C SER A 545 15.84 13.23 -35.24
N VAL A 546 15.01 12.25 -34.89
CA VAL A 546 15.34 11.12 -34.00
C VAL A 546 15.61 9.84 -34.80
N PRO A 547 16.84 9.28 -34.76
CA PRO A 547 17.13 7.98 -35.36
C PRO A 547 16.44 6.86 -34.59
N LEU A 548 15.54 6.14 -35.28
CA LEU A 548 14.87 4.95 -34.74
C LEU A 548 15.77 3.70 -34.88
N SER A 549 15.60 2.74 -33.97
CA SER A 549 16.11 1.37 -34.09
C SER A 549 14.96 0.38 -34.02
N SER A 550 15.00 -0.68 -34.82
CA SER A 550 13.97 -1.73 -34.83
C SER A 550 14.11 -2.64 -33.61
N VAL A 551 12.99 -2.94 -32.93
CA VAL A 551 12.93 -3.75 -31.70
C VAL A 551 11.80 -4.79 -31.72
N PRO A 552 11.82 -5.82 -30.86
CA PRO A 552 10.67 -6.70 -30.64
C PRO A 552 9.46 -5.93 -30.09
N GLY A 553 8.27 -6.22 -30.64
CA GLY A 553 7.02 -5.52 -30.30
C GLY A 553 6.68 -5.46 -28.80
N PRO A 554 6.65 -6.58 -28.05
CA PRO A 554 6.00 -6.62 -26.73
C PRO A 554 6.55 -5.66 -25.66
N LEU A 555 7.79 -5.19 -25.76
CA LEU A 555 8.31 -4.16 -24.86
C LEU A 555 7.77 -2.77 -25.23
N LEU A 556 7.78 -2.44 -26.52
CA LEU A 556 7.29 -1.15 -27.02
C LEU A 556 5.76 -1.05 -26.95
N GLU A 557 5.06 -2.13 -27.27
CA GLU A 557 3.60 -2.24 -27.15
C GLU A 557 3.14 -1.96 -25.72
N ARG A 558 3.84 -2.49 -24.71
CA ARG A 558 3.56 -2.22 -23.30
C ARG A 558 3.90 -0.79 -22.89
N ALA A 559 5.00 -0.22 -23.39
CA ALA A 559 5.35 1.17 -23.09
C ALA A 559 4.33 2.17 -23.71
N VAL A 560 3.84 1.88 -24.92
CA VAL A 560 2.75 2.65 -25.55
C VAL A 560 1.42 2.45 -24.80
N ALA A 561 1.11 1.24 -24.32
CA ALA A 561 -0.07 0.99 -23.50
C ALA A 561 0.00 1.71 -22.14
N GLN A 562 1.18 1.76 -21.50
CA GLN A 562 1.42 2.55 -20.29
C GLN A 562 1.18 4.04 -20.56
N ALA A 563 1.73 4.59 -21.65
CA ALA A 563 1.51 5.98 -22.06
C ALA A 563 0.01 6.30 -22.35
N ARG A 564 -0.77 5.34 -22.86
CA ARG A 564 -2.23 5.47 -22.98
C ARG A 564 -2.95 5.47 -21.63
N ILE A 565 -2.55 4.59 -20.70
CA ILE A 565 -3.07 4.56 -19.32
C ILE A 565 -2.77 5.89 -18.61
N GLU A 566 -1.56 6.44 -18.79
CA GLU A 566 -1.16 7.75 -18.26
C GLU A 566 -2.03 8.89 -18.80
N LEU A 567 -2.29 8.92 -20.12
CA LEU A 567 -3.22 9.86 -20.77
C LEU A 567 -4.65 9.75 -20.23
N LEU A 568 -5.23 8.55 -20.20
CA LEU A 568 -6.60 8.32 -19.71
C LEU A 568 -6.74 8.68 -18.22
N THR A 569 -5.70 8.40 -17.43
CA THR A 569 -5.62 8.78 -16.02
C THR A 569 -5.54 10.30 -15.87
N ALA A 570 -4.71 10.98 -16.66
CA ALA A 570 -4.62 12.44 -16.66
C ALA A 570 -5.96 13.11 -17.07
N GLN A 571 -6.69 12.54 -18.02
CA GLN A 571 -8.05 12.98 -18.38
C GLN A 571 -9.02 12.78 -17.20
N ARG A 572 -9.06 11.59 -16.60
CA ARG A 572 -9.92 11.28 -15.44
C ARG A 572 -9.67 12.23 -14.26
N ASP A 573 -8.40 12.52 -13.99
CA ASP A 573 -7.93 13.35 -12.87
C ASP A 573 -7.98 14.87 -13.15
N THR A 574 -8.42 15.27 -14.35
CA THR A 574 -8.63 16.68 -14.73
C THR A 574 -10.11 17.05 -14.95
N LEU A 575 -11.03 16.10 -14.77
CA LEU A 575 -12.47 16.38 -14.78
C LEU A 575 -12.89 17.12 -13.51
N ASP A 576 -13.37 18.35 -13.65
CA ASP A 576 -14.10 19.08 -12.59
C ASP A 576 -15.45 18.40 -12.27
N ASP A 577 -16.05 18.68 -11.10
CA ASP A 577 -17.33 18.09 -10.66
C ASP A 577 -18.59 18.63 -11.37
N ALA A 578 -18.50 18.85 -12.67
CA ALA A 578 -19.62 19.22 -13.52
C ALA A 578 -20.65 18.08 -13.66
N PRO A 579 -21.95 18.37 -13.91
CA PRO A 579 -22.95 17.35 -14.17
C PRO A 579 -22.53 16.41 -15.32
N GLY A 580 -22.44 15.11 -15.03
CA GLY A 580 -21.94 14.08 -15.95
C GLY A 580 -20.50 13.64 -15.71
N ALA A 581 -19.66 14.42 -15.03
CA ALA A 581 -18.26 14.09 -14.77
C ALA A 581 -18.08 12.75 -14.03
N ALA A 582 -18.99 12.40 -13.12
CA ALA A 582 -18.98 11.09 -12.45
C ALA A 582 -19.13 9.91 -13.43
N ALA A 583 -19.98 10.04 -14.46
CA ALA A 583 -20.13 9.02 -15.50
C ALA A 583 -18.92 8.97 -16.44
N GLU A 584 -18.32 10.13 -16.73
CA GLU A 584 -17.10 10.24 -17.54
C GLU A 584 -15.89 9.61 -16.83
N ARG A 585 -15.72 9.86 -15.52
CA ARG A 585 -14.72 9.21 -14.66
C ARG A 585 -14.87 7.68 -14.67
N VAL A 586 -16.11 7.17 -14.66
CA VAL A 586 -16.40 5.73 -14.79
C VAL A 586 -16.07 5.21 -16.18
N ARG A 587 -16.36 5.93 -17.28
CA ARG A 587 -15.96 5.51 -18.63
C ARG A 587 -14.43 5.39 -18.72
N LEU A 588 -13.72 6.43 -18.32
CA LEU A 588 -12.24 6.46 -18.36
C LEU A 588 -11.61 5.40 -17.44
N HIS A 589 -12.21 5.13 -16.28
CA HIS A 589 -11.79 4.01 -15.43
C HIS A 589 -11.93 2.66 -16.15
N ASN A 590 -13.08 2.39 -16.77
CA ASN A 590 -13.31 1.15 -17.53
C ASN A 590 -12.36 1.04 -18.73
N GLU A 591 -12.03 2.15 -19.39
CA GLU A 591 -11.08 2.22 -20.50
C GLU A 591 -9.64 1.94 -20.05
N ILE A 592 -9.22 2.47 -18.89
CA ILE A 592 -7.94 2.13 -18.24
C ILE A 592 -7.88 0.64 -17.93
N VAL A 593 -8.95 0.05 -17.36
CA VAL A 593 -9.02 -1.39 -17.07
C VAL A 593 -8.88 -2.20 -18.35
N ALA A 594 -9.55 -1.83 -19.45
CA ALA A 594 -9.46 -2.53 -20.74
C ALA A 594 -8.03 -2.49 -21.33
N VAL A 595 -7.38 -1.32 -21.37
CA VAL A 595 -6.00 -1.19 -21.87
C VAL A 595 -5.02 -1.97 -20.97
N SER A 596 -5.23 -1.96 -19.65
CA SER A 596 -4.45 -2.75 -18.70
C SER A 596 -4.59 -4.26 -18.90
N THR A 597 -5.80 -4.78 -19.13
CA THR A 597 -6.03 -6.23 -19.31
C THR A 597 -5.54 -6.72 -20.68
N GLU A 598 -5.76 -5.95 -21.75
CA GLU A 598 -5.33 -6.29 -23.12
C GLU A 598 -3.80 -6.42 -23.22
N HIS A 599 -3.06 -5.39 -22.79
CA HIS A 599 -1.60 -5.35 -22.95
C HIS A 599 -0.82 -5.96 -21.77
N ARG A 600 -1.53 -6.32 -20.69
CA ARG A 600 -0.98 -6.73 -19.38
C ARG A 600 -0.02 -5.69 -18.80
N VAL A 601 -0.54 -4.49 -18.57
CA VAL A 601 0.17 -3.40 -17.91
C VAL A 601 -0.60 -3.03 -16.64
N LEU A 602 -0.01 -3.27 -15.48
CA LEU A 602 -0.65 -3.00 -14.19
C LEU A 602 -0.85 -1.48 -13.99
N SER A 603 -2.02 -1.10 -13.47
CA SER A 603 -2.46 0.28 -13.24
C SER A 603 -3.20 0.43 -11.91
N ASP A 604 -3.46 1.67 -11.46
CA ASP A 604 -4.18 1.95 -10.21
C ASP A 604 -5.63 1.42 -10.18
N ALA A 605 -6.17 1.03 -11.33
CA ALA A 605 -7.49 0.42 -11.48
C ALA A 605 -7.46 -1.13 -11.50
N THR A 606 -6.28 -1.75 -11.56
CA THR A 606 -6.12 -3.19 -11.78
C THR A 606 -5.21 -3.87 -10.75
N ALA A 607 -5.22 -5.19 -10.77
CA ALA A 607 -4.39 -6.07 -9.94
C ALA A 607 -3.96 -7.30 -10.75
N LEU A 608 -2.92 -8.00 -10.30
CA LEU A 608 -2.47 -9.29 -10.84
C LEU A 608 -2.90 -10.42 -9.90
N LEU A 609 -3.80 -11.30 -10.36
CA LEU A 609 -4.38 -12.38 -9.56
C LEU A 609 -3.96 -13.77 -10.06
N VAL A 610 -3.35 -14.56 -9.17
CA VAL A 610 -3.07 -15.99 -9.31
C VAL A 610 -4.18 -16.78 -8.61
N LEU A 611 -4.78 -17.73 -9.32
CA LEU A 611 -5.70 -18.75 -8.79
C LEU A 611 -5.17 -20.15 -9.15
N GLU A 612 -5.63 -21.17 -8.42
CA GLU A 612 -5.09 -22.54 -8.46
C GLU A 612 -5.39 -23.29 -9.77
N THR A 613 -6.61 -23.18 -10.30
CA THR A 613 -7.07 -23.96 -11.47
C THR A 613 -7.76 -23.13 -12.55
N GLU A 614 -7.79 -23.64 -13.79
CA GLU A 614 -8.57 -23.02 -14.89
C GLU A 614 -10.07 -22.88 -14.57
N GLN A 615 -10.63 -23.77 -13.74
CA GLN A 615 -12.02 -23.73 -13.32
C GLN A 615 -12.29 -22.55 -12.37
N ASP A 616 -11.31 -22.18 -11.55
CA ASP A 616 -11.39 -21.05 -10.64
C ASP A 616 -11.49 -19.72 -11.39
N TYR A 617 -10.63 -19.49 -12.40
CA TYR A 617 -10.74 -18.28 -13.22
C TYR A 617 -12.06 -18.21 -13.99
N ALA A 618 -12.50 -19.34 -14.56
CA ALA A 618 -13.80 -19.42 -15.25
C ALA A 618 -14.99 -19.11 -14.31
N ARG A 619 -14.93 -19.52 -13.04
CA ARG A 619 -15.96 -19.24 -12.02
C ARG A 619 -16.14 -17.74 -11.74
N TYR A 620 -15.07 -16.95 -11.83
CA TYR A 620 -15.12 -15.49 -11.62
C TYR A 620 -15.14 -14.69 -12.94
N GLY A 621 -15.34 -15.35 -14.08
CA GLY A 621 -15.43 -14.70 -15.39
C GLY A 621 -14.12 -14.12 -15.91
N ILE A 622 -12.98 -14.52 -15.35
CA ILE A 622 -11.66 -14.02 -15.74
C ILE A 622 -11.22 -14.75 -17.01
N ASP A 623 -11.18 -14.06 -18.16
CA ASP A 623 -10.71 -14.69 -19.39
C ASP A 623 -9.20 -14.93 -19.36
N ARG A 624 -8.82 -16.13 -19.82
CA ARG A 624 -7.44 -16.62 -19.93
C ARG A 624 -7.03 -16.92 -21.37
N LYS A 625 -7.89 -16.58 -22.34
CA LYS A 625 -7.68 -16.77 -23.78
C LYS A 625 -7.15 -15.50 -24.46
N ALA A 626 -7.17 -14.35 -23.78
CA ALA A 626 -6.54 -13.11 -24.21
C ALA A 626 -5.09 -13.35 -24.70
N LEU A 627 -4.78 -12.87 -25.91
CA LEU A 627 -3.61 -13.27 -26.72
C LEU A 627 -2.29 -12.60 -26.27
N SER A 628 -1.94 -12.74 -24.99
CA SER A 628 -0.69 -12.23 -24.45
C SER A 628 0.44 -13.28 -24.52
N ASN A 629 1.46 -13.03 -25.33
CA ASN A 629 2.71 -13.77 -25.21
C ASN A 629 3.47 -13.29 -23.96
N ILE A 630 4.08 -14.24 -23.23
CA ILE A 630 4.83 -13.95 -22.01
C ILE A 630 6.23 -13.51 -22.41
N LEU A 631 6.60 -12.29 -22.06
CA LEU A 631 7.94 -11.73 -22.34
C LEU A 631 8.91 -12.23 -21.27
N SER A 632 10.07 -12.73 -21.68
CA SER A 632 11.11 -13.26 -20.81
C SER A 632 12.50 -12.92 -21.35
N VAL A 633 13.55 -13.08 -20.54
CA VAL A 633 14.94 -12.72 -20.91
C VAL A 633 15.75 -13.96 -21.26
N GLY A 634 15.95 -14.15 -22.56
CA GLY A 634 16.77 -15.22 -23.12
C GLY A 634 18.24 -14.83 -23.31
N PRO A 635 19.10 -15.78 -23.70
CA PRO A 635 20.55 -15.58 -23.80
C PRO A 635 21.00 -14.61 -24.93
N ARG A 636 20.06 -14.08 -25.73
CA ARG A 636 20.35 -13.17 -26.85
C ARG A 636 19.52 -11.88 -26.84
N GLY A 637 18.65 -11.69 -25.85
CA GLY A 637 17.73 -10.55 -25.77
C GLY A 637 16.36 -10.97 -25.25
N LEU A 638 15.32 -10.22 -25.64
CA LEU A 638 13.94 -10.54 -25.32
C LEU A 638 13.46 -11.78 -26.09
N GLU A 639 12.85 -12.72 -25.39
CA GLU A 639 12.23 -13.93 -25.96
C GLU A 639 10.75 -14.01 -25.57
N MET A 640 9.96 -14.65 -26.43
CA MET A 640 8.50 -14.58 -26.43
C MET A 640 7.91 -15.97 -26.22
N LEU A 641 7.46 -16.26 -24.99
CA LEU A 641 6.97 -17.57 -24.58
C LEU A 641 5.44 -17.68 -24.81
N GLN A 642 5.01 -18.81 -25.38
CA GLN A 642 3.59 -19.17 -25.45
C GLN A 642 3.18 -20.05 -24.26
N ARG A 643 1.93 -19.84 -23.81
CA ARG A 643 1.32 -20.54 -22.67
C ARG A 643 1.31 -22.05 -22.91
N GLY A 644 1.88 -22.82 -21.97
CA GLY A 644 2.00 -24.28 -22.07
C GLY A 644 3.31 -24.79 -22.68
N GLY A 645 4.18 -23.93 -23.21
CA GLY A 645 5.54 -24.31 -23.58
C GLY A 645 6.42 -24.61 -22.35
N PRO A 646 7.43 -25.50 -22.45
CA PRO A 646 8.35 -25.75 -21.35
C PRO A 646 9.18 -24.49 -21.05
N VAL A 647 9.16 -24.04 -19.79
CA VAL A 647 10.02 -22.93 -19.32
C VAL A 647 11.47 -23.42 -19.27
N VAL A 648 12.23 -23.18 -20.35
CA VAL A 648 13.63 -23.62 -20.47
C VAL A 648 14.52 -22.75 -19.61
N LEU A 649 14.72 -23.17 -18.35
CA LEU A 649 15.77 -22.63 -17.50
C LEU A 649 17.14 -22.93 -18.12
N ALA A 650 17.78 -21.89 -18.67
CA ALA A 650 19.14 -21.96 -19.20
C ALA A 650 20.12 -22.36 -18.09
N GLN A 651 20.54 -23.63 -18.09
CA GLN A 651 21.53 -24.13 -17.13
C GLN A 651 22.91 -23.52 -17.43
N PRO A 652 23.69 -23.12 -16.40
CA PRO A 652 25.02 -22.57 -16.61
C PRO A 652 25.95 -23.64 -17.21
N ALA A 653 26.62 -23.30 -18.32
CA ALA A 653 27.50 -24.21 -19.02
C ALA A 653 28.69 -24.62 -18.14
N THR A 654 28.74 -25.89 -17.73
CA THR A 654 29.83 -26.45 -16.93
C THR A 654 31.11 -26.53 -17.76
N GLN A 655 32.02 -25.59 -17.52
CA GLN A 655 33.36 -25.62 -18.11
C GLN A 655 34.09 -26.90 -17.66
N LYS A 656 34.40 -27.78 -18.61
CA LYS A 656 35.16 -29.01 -18.33
C LYS A 656 36.59 -28.66 -17.94
N ALA A 657 36.87 -28.65 -16.64
CA ALA A 657 38.23 -28.56 -16.13
C ALA A 657 39.08 -29.71 -16.70
N LYS A 658 40.22 -29.38 -17.32
CA LYS A 658 41.24 -30.38 -17.66
C LYS A 658 41.77 -30.95 -16.34
N LYS A 659 41.84 -32.27 -16.26
CA LYS A 659 42.43 -32.99 -15.13
C LYS A 659 43.71 -33.68 -15.57
N ASP A 660 44.83 -33.04 -15.32
CA ASP A 660 46.13 -33.70 -15.40
C ASP A 660 46.26 -34.77 -14.30
N ALA A 661 47.14 -35.73 -14.54
CA ALA A 661 47.00 -37.09 -13.99
C ALA A 661 48.11 -37.50 -13.01
N ARG A 662 47.94 -38.71 -12.45
CA ARG A 662 48.88 -39.50 -11.61
C ARG A 662 48.83 -39.15 -10.10
N MET A 663 48.96 -40.12 -9.18
CA MET A 663 49.04 -41.59 -9.31
C MET A 663 48.61 -42.30 -8.00
N ASP A 664 48.16 -43.57 -8.12
CA ASP A 664 48.46 -44.78 -7.30
C ASP A 664 48.62 -44.68 -5.76
N ALA A 665 48.16 -45.60 -4.90
CA ALA A 665 47.43 -46.89 -4.99
C ALA A 665 46.74 -47.16 -3.60
N ASN A 666 46.12 -48.30 -3.22
CA ASN A 666 46.10 -49.68 -3.73
C ASN A 666 44.79 -50.44 -3.36
N LYS A 667 44.69 -51.74 -3.70
CA LYS A 667 43.45 -52.53 -3.87
C LYS A 667 43.09 -53.51 -2.74
N GLY A 668 41.80 -53.84 -2.65
CA GLY A 668 41.22 -55.14 -2.24
C GLY A 668 39.74 -55.17 -2.69
N SER A 669 39.22 -55.99 -3.62
CA SER A 669 39.28 -57.46 -3.81
C SER A 669 38.39 -58.20 -2.79
N ARG A 670 37.43 -59.08 -3.13
CA ARG A 670 37.17 -59.82 -4.40
C ARG A 670 35.76 -60.46 -4.46
N GLY A 671 35.16 -60.58 -5.65
CA GLY A 671 34.04 -61.51 -6.00
C GLY A 671 32.62 -61.12 -5.54
N GLY A 672 31.52 -61.57 -6.17
CA GLY A 672 31.37 -62.22 -7.49
C GLY A 672 30.17 -63.19 -7.60
N LEU A 673 29.44 -63.16 -8.74
CA LEU A 673 28.55 -64.18 -9.35
C LEU A 673 27.37 -64.78 -8.49
N GLU A 674 26.18 -65.12 -9.01
CA GLU A 674 25.52 -65.00 -10.32
C GLU A 674 23.99 -65.26 -10.14
N LEU A 675 23.25 -65.51 -11.24
CA LEU A 675 21.83 -65.90 -11.37
C LEU A 675 20.81 -64.76 -11.14
N ALA A 676 19.64 -64.65 -11.79
CA ALA A 676 18.93 -65.22 -12.95
C ALA A 676 17.43 -64.90 -12.70
N THR A 677 16.50 -64.74 -13.66
CA THR A 677 16.50 -64.77 -15.13
C THR A 677 15.29 -63.95 -15.66
N GLU A 678 15.34 -63.58 -16.95
CA GLU A 678 14.26 -63.52 -17.99
C GLU A 678 12.80 -63.14 -17.63
N GLY A 679 12.02 -62.48 -18.50
CA GLY A 679 12.18 -61.99 -19.89
C GLY A 679 10.93 -61.16 -20.25
N ASN A 680 10.59 -60.76 -21.48
CA ASN A 680 11.13 -60.90 -22.85
C ASN A 680 10.36 -59.83 -23.70
N ALA A 681 10.73 -59.29 -24.88
CA ALA A 681 11.86 -59.45 -25.79
C ALA A 681 12.07 -58.16 -26.61
N GLN A 682 13.25 -58.01 -27.23
CA GLN A 682 13.53 -57.57 -28.63
C GLN A 682 12.67 -56.47 -29.32
N GLY A 683 13.24 -55.52 -30.07
CA GLY A 683 14.66 -55.29 -30.37
C GLY A 683 14.90 -54.28 -31.52
N GLU A 684 16.16 -53.84 -31.62
CA GLU A 684 16.96 -53.34 -32.76
C GLU A 684 16.30 -53.13 -34.15
N GLY A 685 16.67 -52.16 -34.99
CA GLY A 685 17.81 -51.22 -34.94
C GLY A 685 18.56 -51.18 -36.28
N GLY A 686 18.99 -49.99 -36.74
CA GLY A 686 19.82 -49.83 -37.95
C GLY A 686 19.26 -48.84 -39.00
N ALA A 687 20.18 -48.21 -39.74
CA ALA A 687 19.87 -47.38 -40.93
C ALA A 687 20.07 -48.20 -42.22
N PRO A 688 19.70 -47.66 -43.39
CA PRO A 688 20.72 -46.96 -44.18
C PRO A 688 20.21 -45.64 -44.78
N ALA A 689 20.97 -45.09 -45.72
CA ALA A 689 20.63 -43.86 -46.46
C ALA A 689 20.84 -44.06 -47.98
N ASP A 690 20.36 -43.07 -48.73
CA ASP A 690 20.63 -42.77 -50.15
C ASP A 690 19.90 -43.57 -51.25
N ASP A 691 20.06 -43.08 -52.48
CA ASP A 691 19.42 -43.43 -53.77
C ASP A 691 17.93 -43.01 -53.96
N GLY A 692 17.50 -42.53 -55.14
CA GLY A 692 18.31 -42.36 -56.35
C GLY A 692 17.62 -41.99 -57.67
N ALA A 693 16.77 -40.94 -57.70
CA ALA A 693 16.47 -40.09 -58.87
C ALA A 693 15.71 -40.64 -60.14
N LEU A 694 15.16 -39.68 -60.92
CA LEU A 694 14.71 -39.73 -62.34
C LEU A 694 13.41 -40.52 -62.66
N MET A 695 12.56 -40.20 -63.66
CA MET A 695 12.38 -39.02 -64.57
C MET A 695 11.01 -39.11 -65.31
N GLN A 696 10.42 -37.96 -65.69
CA GLN A 696 9.52 -37.69 -66.86
C GLN A 696 8.21 -38.54 -67.06
N GLY A 697 7.10 -38.01 -67.59
CA GLY A 697 6.81 -36.65 -68.13
C GLY A 697 5.32 -36.46 -68.52
N ASP A 698 5.03 -35.35 -69.20
CA ASP A 698 3.70 -34.82 -69.63
C ASP A 698 3.00 -35.68 -70.74
N PRO A 699 1.82 -35.31 -71.36
CA PRO A 699 0.98 -34.10 -71.18
C PRO A 699 -0.57 -34.22 -71.27
N ALA A 700 -1.26 -33.11 -70.96
CA ALA A 700 -2.57 -32.65 -71.49
C ALA A 700 -3.86 -33.46 -71.10
N GLU A 701 -5.09 -32.93 -71.19
CA GLU A 701 -5.59 -31.70 -71.85
C GLU A 701 -6.42 -30.75 -70.95
N ARG A 702 -6.42 -29.45 -71.33
CA ARG A 702 -7.56 -28.51 -71.52
C ARG A 702 -8.88 -28.72 -70.75
N GLU A 703 -9.61 -27.70 -70.29
CA GLU A 703 -9.53 -26.22 -70.30
C GLU A 703 -10.56 -25.73 -69.22
N PHE A 704 -10.93 -24.46 -68.95
CA PHE A 704 -10.80 -23.14 -69.58
C PHE A 704 -10.89 -22.04 -68.46
N ASP A 705 -10.37 -20.83 -68.70
CA ASP A 705 -10.71 -19.47 -68.16
C ASP A 705 -11.26 -19.25 -66.72
N SER A 706 -10.66 -18.40 -65.86
CA SER A 706 -10.39 -16.92 -65.87
C SER A 706 -11.48 -16.13 -65.10
N GLU A 707 -11.27 -14.94 -64.51
CA GLU A 707 -10.18 -13.95 -64.56
C GLU A 707 -9.64 -13.57 -63.16
N ALA A 708 -8.79 -12.53 -63.09
CA ALA A 708 -8.38 -11.85 -61.86
C ALA A 708 -8.36 -10.31 -62.07
N ILE A 709 -8.07 -9.55 -60.99
CA ILE A 709 -7.72 -8.10 -60.93
C ILE A 709 -8.89 -7.11 -60.64
N GLY A 710 -8.90 -6.59 -59.40
CA GLY A 710 -8.89 -5.13 -59.14
C GLY A 710 -10.21 -4.38 -58.86
N GLY A 711 -10.27 -3.62 -57.75
CA GLY A 711 -11.28 -2.57 -57.54
C GLY A 711 -11.48 -2.05 -56.10
N THR A 712 -11.09 -0.79 -55.85
CA THR A 712 -11.64 0.11 -54.79
C THR A 712 -12.78 0.98 -55.40
N PRO A 713 -13.56 1.84 -54.69
CA PRO A 713 -13.56 2.33 -53.28
C PRO A 713 -14.84 1.88 -52.51
N GLY A 714 -15.31 2.42 -51.37
CA GLY A 714 -14.89 3.53 -50.48
C GLY A 714 -15.77 4.80 -50.57
N GLY A 715 -16.20 5.38 -49.43
CA GLY A 715 -17.04 6.60 -49.37
C GLY A 715 -17.37 7.09 -47.94
N ALA A 716 -17.76 8.36 -47.79
CA ALA A 716 -18.04 9.04 -46.50
C ALA A 716 -19.36 9.86 -46.54
N VAL A 717 -19.88 10.29 -45.38
CA VAL A 717 -21.14 11.05 -45.24
C VAL A 717 -20.96 12.21 -44.22
N PRO A 718 -21.53 13.43 -44.43
CA PRO A 718 -21.08 14.66 -43.73
C PRO A 718 -22.04 15.20 -42.65
N ALA A 719 -21.64 16.31 -42.00
CA ALA A 719 -22.45 17.08 -41.04
C ALA A 719 -23.28 18.20 -41.71
N ALA A 720 -24.35 18.66 -41.03
CA ALA A 720 -25.14 19.84 -41.42
C ALA A 720 -25.93 20.47 -40.25
N GLU A 721 -26.01 21.81 -40.27
CA GLU A 721 -26.89 22.73 -39.51
C GLU A 721 -27.16 23.95 -40.45
N PRO A 722 -28.03 24.97 -40.17
CA PRO A 722 -28.84 25.22 -38.96
C PRO A 722 -30.33 25.63 -39.17
N ALA A 723 -31.06 25.80 -38.05
CA ALA A 723 -32.16 26.79 -37.82
C ALA A 723 -33.51 26.64 -38.60
N PRO A 724 -34.60 27.35 -38.19
CA PRO A 724 -34.79 28.24 -37.03
C PRO A 724 -35.87 27.77 -36.01
N ALA A 725 -36.14 28.59 -34.98
CA ALA A 725 -37.06 28.28 -33.88
C ALA A 725 -38.29 29.22 -33.81
N ALA A 726 -39.39 28.71 -33.24
CA ALA A 726 -40.59 29.42 -32.77
C ALA A 726 -41.52 28.42 -32.02
N GLU A 727 -42.37 28.77 -31.05
CA GLU A 727 -42.38 29.85 -30.03
C GLU A 727 -43.52 29.52 -29.02
N MET A 728 -43.42 29.91 -27.73
CA MET A 728 -44.54 29.98 -26.75
C MET A 728 -45.25 28.65 -26.35
N ALA A 729 -45.99 28.51 -25.24
CA ALA A 729 -45.90 29.14 -23.90
C ALA A 729 -46.80 28.39 -22.86
N ALA A 730 -46.47 28.57 -21.56
CA ALA A 730 -47.34 28.63 -20.38
C ALA A 730 -48.22 27.42 -19.90
N GLY A 731 -48.22 27.22 -18.57
CA GLY A 731 -49.24 26.52 -17.78
C GLY A 731 -49.01 25.00 -17.57
N GLY A 732 -49.40 24.38 -16.45
CA GLY A 732 -49.93 24.94 -15.19
C GLY A 732 -51.00 24.03 -14.55
N THR A 733 -50.86 23.71 -13.25
CA THR A 733 -51.72 22.75 -12.47
C THR A 733 -51.61 21.28 -12.94
N GLY A 734 -52.02 20.25 -12.19
CA GLY A 734 -52.71 20.19 -10.89
C GLY A 734 -52.47 18.86 -10.14
N SER A 735 -53.31 18.54 -9.16
CA SER A 735 -53.11 17.42 -8.21
C SER A 735 -54.03 16.21 -8.45
N GLY A 736 -53.50 14.99 -8.29
CA GLY A 736 -54.24 13.72 -8.22
C GLY A 736 -54.73 13.14 -9.56
N GLY A 737 -55.02 11.83 -9.69
CA GLY A 737 -54.74 10.72 -8.77
C GLY A 737 -55.79 9.58 -8.81
N GLY A 738 -55.33 8.33 -8.99
CA GLY A 738 -56.07 7.09 -8.63
C GLY A 738 -56.73 6.28 -9.77
N GLY A 739 -56.43 4.97 -9.78
CA GLY A 739 -57.24 3.88 -10.36
C GLY A 739 -57.42 3.80 -11.89
N ASP A 740 -57.92 2.69 -12.46
CA ASP A 740 -57.97 1.29 -12.00
C ASP A 740 -58.12 0.36 -13.22
N GLY A 741 -57.91 -0.96 -13.05
CA GLY A 741 -57.69 -1.90 -14.17
C GLY A 741 -58.93 -2.52 -14.84
N TYR A 742 -58.69 -3.18 -15.98
CA TYR A 742 -59.60 -4.10 -16.69
C TYR A 742 -58.85 -5.39 -17.05
N GLY A 743 -59.45 -6.59 -17.03
CA GLY A 743 -60.81 -6.97 -16.66
C GLY A 743 -60.96 -8.51 -16.52
N ARG A 744 -62.16 -9.03 -16.24
CA ARG A 744 -62.37 -10.47 -15.98
C ARG A 744 -63.78 -10.97 -16.38
N LEU A 745 -63.81 -12.20 -16.93
CA LEU A 745 -64.92 -13.20 -16.98
C LEU A 745 -66.09 -13.08 -17.99
N ALA A 746 -66.57 -14.29 -18.35
CA ALA A 746 -67.85 -14.69 -18.97
C ALA A 746 -68.07 -14.40 -20.48
N GLU A 747 -68.86 -15.19 -21.22
CA GLU A 747 -69.59 -16.45 -20.88
C GLU A 747 -68.71 -17.72 -21.12
N ALA A 748 -69.07 -18.93 -21.60
CA ALA A 748 -70.30 -19.54 -22.15
C ALA A 748 -70.33 -21.10 -22.02
N ARG A 749 -71.16 -21.77 -22.83
CA ARG A 749 -71.46 -23.23 -22.87
C ARG A 749 -70.84 -23.88 -24.15
N ASP A 750 -70.78 -25.19 -24.37
CA ASP A 750 -71.66 -26.29 -23.91
C ASP A 750 -71.01 -27.70 -23.96
N GLU A 751 -71.76 -28.70 -23.46
CA GLU A 751 -71.59 -30.17 -23.60
C GLU A 751 -70.38 -30.95 -22.99
N ALA A 752 -70.64 -32.22 -22.67
CA ALA A 752 -69.78 -33.27 -22.10
C ALA A 752 -70.02 -34.58 -22.94
N PRO A 753 -69.59 -35.85 -22.61
CA PRO A 753 -69.20 -36.42 -21.31
C PRO A 753 -68.15 -37.59 -21.31
N ARG A 754 -68.02 -38.30 -20.16
CA ARG A 754 -67.49 -39.69 -19.95
C ARG A 754 -65.97 -39.89 -20.10
N MET A 755 -65.26 -40.73 -19.33
CA MET A 755 -65.52 -41.56 -18.12
C MET A 755 -64.27 -41.44 -17.18
N ALA A 756 -64.32 -41.58 -15.85
CA ALA A 756 -64.57 -42.80 -15.06
C ALA A 756 -63.51 -43.92 -15.36
N ASP A 757 -62.80 -44.56 -14.42
CA ASP A 757 -62.64 -44.51 -12.93
C ASP A 757 -61.17 -44.97 -12.63
N ASP A 758 -60.51 -45.10 -11.47
CA ASP A 758 -60.68 -44.93 -9.99
C ASP A 758 -59.21 -45.05 -9.38
N ALA A 759 -58.79 -44.87 -8.12
CA ALA A 759 -59.30 -44.31 -6.84
C ALA A 759 -58.11 -44.16 -5.82
N ASP A 760 -58.38 -43.62 -4.62
CA ASP A 760 -57.68 -43.78 -3.30
C ASP A 760 -56.28 -43.20 -3.01
N GLU A 761 -56.00 -43.09 -1.69
CA GLU A 761 -55.11 -42.12 -1.04
C GLU A 761 -53.95 -42.76 -0.25
N ALA A 762 -52.86 -41.99 -0.03
CA ALA A 762 -52.03 -42.07 1.18
C ALA A 762 -51.18 -40.78 1.36
N GLU A 763 -51.15 -40.23 2.58
CA GLU A 763 -50.05 -39.35 3.00
C GLU A 763 -48.81 -40.19 3.33
N GLU A 764 -47.61 -39.69 3.01
CA GLU A 764 -46.41 -40.09 3.76
C GLU A 764 -45.41 -38.92 3.88
N ALA A 765 -44.73 -38.84 5.02
CA ALA A 765 -43.96 -37.66 5.42
C ALA A 765 -42.55 -37.64 4.84
N SER A 766 -42.08 -36.47 4.40
CA SER A 766 -40.71 -36.27 3.91
C SER A 766 -39.69 -36.32 5.05
N ALA A 767 -38.84 -37.35 5.05
CA ALA A 767 -37.81 -37.54 6.08
C ALA A 767 -36.51 -36.80 5.77
N VAL A 768 -35.91 -36.18 6.78
CA VAL A 768 -34.60 -35.51 6.71
C VAL A 768 -33.47 -36.57 6.73
N PRO A 769 -32.47 -36.50 5.82
CA PRO A 769 -31.35 -37.44 5.83
C PRO A 769 -30.38 -37.18 7.00
N PRO A 770 -29.81 -38.22 7.63
CA PRO A 770 -28.89 -38.07 8.76
C PRO A 770 -27.47 -37.62 8.34
N PRO A 771 -26.70 -36.97 9.23
CA PRO A 771 -25.35 -36.51 8.95
C PRO A 771 -24.31 -37.65 8.84
N PRO A 772 -23.19 -37.44 8.12
CA PRO A 772 -22.15 -38.45 7.94
C PRO A 772 -21.34 -38.71 9.24
N PRO A 773 -20.83 -39.94 9.44
CA PRO A 773 -20.14 -40.32 10.68
C PRO A 773 -18.72 -39.72 10.81
N SER A 774 -18.36 -39.36 12.04
CA SER A 774 -17.06 -38.80 12.41
C SER A 774 -15.90 -39.79 12.22
N ARG A 775 -14.75 -39.31 11.71
CA ARG A 775 -13.51 -40.10 11.57
C ARG A 775 -12.97 -40.55 12.95
N PRO A 776 -12.43 -41.78 13.08
CA PRO A 776 -11.84 -42.26 14.34
C PRO A 776 -10.45 -41.67 14.62
N ALA A 777 -10.12 -41.51 15.91
CA ALA A 777 -8.84 -40.98 16.35
C ALA A 777 -7.65 -41.94 16.08
N PRO A 778 -6.42 -41.44 15.85
CA PRO A 778 -5.26 -42.26 15.55
C PRO A 778 -4.81 -43.11 16.74
N ARG A 779 -4.63 -44.42 16.51
CA ARG A 779 -4.13 -45.37 17.51
C ARG A 779 -2.68 -45.05 17.91
N ARG A 780 -2.45 -44.63 19.16
CA ARG A 780 -1.11 -44.71 19.78
C ARG A 780 -0.74 -46.18 20.01
N SER A 781 0.27 -46.67 19.31
CA SER A 781 0.93 -47.93 19.65
C SER A 781 1.77 -47.75 20.92
N ARG A 782 1.51 -48.55 21.95
CA ARG A 782 2.38 -48.64 23.14
C ARG A 782 2.58 -50.10 23.50
N ARG A 783 3.84 -50.52 23.62
CA ARG A 783 4.24 -51.90 24.00
C ARG A 783 3.67 -52.28 25.36
N ALA A 784 3.31 -53.55 25.52
CA ALA A 784 2.71 -54.10 26.74
C ALA A 784 3.74 -54.78 27.65
N SER A 785 3.68 -54.48 28.95
CA SER A 785 4.10 -55.30 30.10
C SER A 785 3.80 -54.50 31.39
N SER A 786 3.46 -55.08 32.54
CA SER A 786 2.86 -56.39 32.88
C SER A 786 2.41 -56.34 34.36
N ALA A 787 1.70 -57.38 34.84
CA ALA A 787 1.14 -57.51 36.22
C ALA A 787 -0.02 -56.52 36.55
N SER A 788 -1.01 -56.75 37.43
CA SER A 788 -1.45 -57.81 38.39
C SER A 788 -1.83 -57.06 39.69
N ALA A 789 -2.92 -57.31 40.42
CA ALA A 789 -4.17 -58.05 40.20
C ALA A 789 -5.16 -57.70 41.35
N ALA A 790 -6.33 -58.37 41.37
CA ALA A 790 -7.29 -58.47 42.47
C ALA A 790 -8.17 -57.24 42.82
N ALA A 791 -9.49 -57.45 42.74
CA ALA A 791 -10.48 -56.84 43.63
C ALA A 791 -10.81 -57.83 44.76
N PRO A 792 -11.26 -57.34 45.92
CA PRO A 792 -12.69 -57.45 46.28
C PRO A 792 -13.17 -56.14 46.98
N SER A 793 -14.42 -55.89 47.40
CA SER A 793 -15.78 -56.44 47.19
C SER A 793 -16.76 -55.40 47.76
N MET A 794 -18.08 -55.53 47.52
CA MET A 794 -19.09 -54.57 47.98
C MET A 794 -19.13 -54.34 49.51
N ASP A 795 -19.51 -53.13 49.90
CA ASP A 795 -20.55 -52.94 50.93
C ASP A 795 -21.58 -51.90 50.42
N ARG A 796 -22.81 -51.96 50.96
CA ARG A 796 -23.91 -51.03 50.70
C ARG A 796 -24.53 -50.59 52.04
N SER A 797 -24.06 -49.47 52.58
CA SER A 797 -24.79 -48.71 53.59
C SER A 797 -25.34 -47.41 52.98
N ARG A 798 -26.51 -46.99 53.48
CA ARG A 798 -27.31 -45.87 52.95
C ARG A 798 -27.76 -45.05 54.15
N ASN A 799 -27.23 -43.85 54.33
CA ASN A 799 -27.91 -42.81 55.10
C ASN A 799 -27.36 -41.41 54.82
N GLU A 800 -28.23 -40.46 55.15
CA GLU A 800 -28.23 -39.02 54.88
C GLU A 800 -26.98 -38.25 55.33
N ALA A 801 -26.67 -37.17 54.60
CA ALA A 801 -25.75 -36.11 55.03
C ALA A 801 -26.35 -34.72 54.69
N PRO A 802 -26.16 -33.69 55.54
CA PRO A 802 -26.78 -32.38 55.37
C PRO A 802 -25.96 -31.44 54.48
N ALA A 803 -26.51 -30.25 54.21
CA ALA A 803 -25.97 -29.25 53.28
C ALA A 803 -24.52 -28.79 53.62
N GLN A 804 -23.69 -28.72 52.59
CA GLN A 804 -22.43 -27.98 52.55
C GLN A 804 -22.34 -27.20 51.24
N LEU A 805 -21.69 -26.04 51.26
CA LEU A 805 -21.50 -25.21 50.06
C LEU A 805 -20.51 -25.92 49.11
N ALA A 806 -20.98 -26.25 47.90
CA ALA A 806 -20.10 -26.73 46.84
C ALA A 806 -19.22 -25.57 46.35
N GLN A 807 -17.92 -25.66 46.63
CA GLN A 807 -16.91 -24.76 46.06
C GLN A 807 -16.78 -25.03 44.55
N ALA A 808 -16.53 -23.99 43.76
CA ALA A 808 -16.32 -24.15 42.33
C ALA A 808 -15.06 -25.00 42.05
N PRO A 809 -15.09 -25.94 41.08
CA PRO A 809 -13.96 -26.82 40.79
C PRO A 809 -12.76 -26.03 40.23
N ALA A 810 -11.63 -26.10 40.93
CA ALA A 810 -10.44 -25.30 40.66
C ALA A 810 -9.47 -25.96 39.64
N ASP A 811 -9.94 -26.25 38.42
CA ASP A 811 -9.11 -26.78 37.32
C ASP A 811 -8.55 -25.67 36.41
N LYS A 812 -7.94 -24.63 37.00
CA LYS A 812 -7.19 -23.63 36.22
C LYS A 812 -5.82 -24.17 35.82
N LYS A 813 -5.73 -24.72 34.60
CA LYS A 813 -4.48 -24.59 33.83
C LYS A 813 -4.13 -23.10 33.75
N PRO A 814 -2.85 -22.70 33.88
CA PRO A 814 -2.46 -21.32 33.59
C PRO A 814 -2.78 -21.03 32.12
N SER A 815 -3.41 -19.88 31.86
CA SER A 815 -3.61 -19.35 30.50
C SER A 815 -2.26 -19.20 29.80
N ALA A 816 -2.23 -19.34 28.48
CA ALA A 816 -1.11 -18.80 27.71
C ALA A 816 -1.01 -17.28 27.96
N PRO A 817 0.21 -16.70 28.00
CA PRO A 817 0.36 -15.25 28.15
C PRO A 817 -0.13 -14.55 26.87
N ALA A 818 -0.79 -13.39 27.05
CA ALA A 818 -1.37 -12.63 25.94
C ALA A 818 -0.33 -12.12 24.93
N LEU A 819 0.87 -11.75 25.41
CA LEU A 819 1.93 -11.09 24.65
C LEU A 819 3.26 -11.85 24.76
N THR A 820 4.15 -11.63 23.79
CA THR A 820 5.52 -12.16 23.76
C THR A 820 6.50 -11.14 23.17
N GLY A 821 7.81 -11.38 23.35
CA GLY A 821 8.88 -10.56 22.78
C GLY A 821 8.94 -9.11 23.30
N LYS A 822 9.59 -8.23 22.53
CA LYS A 822 9.83 -6.81 22.90
C LYS A 822 8.57 -6.07 23.37
N LEU A 823 7.39 -6.34 22.80
CA LEU A 823 6.14 -5.70 23.25
C LEU A 823 5.73 -6.16 24.67
N ALA A 824 5.89 -7.44 25.01
CA ALA A 824 5.61 -7.93 26.36
C ALA A 824 6.56 -7.30 27.40
N GLU A 825 7.82 -7.08 27.03
CA GLU A 825 8.81 -6.39 27.87
C GLU A 825 8.42 -4.92 28.12
N VAL A 826 8.00 -4.19 27.08
CA VAL A 826 7.53 -2.80 27.20
C VAL A 826 6.26 -2.70 28.04
N MET A 827 5.25 -3.55 27.79
CA MET A 827 4.00 -3.52 28.57
C MET A 827 4.25 -3.90 30.03
N ALA A 828 5.10 -4.90 30.30
CA ALA A 828 5.47 -5.27 31.66
C ALA A 828 6.26 -4.16 32.40
N LEU A 829 6.96 -3.26 31.70
CA LEU A 829 7.56 -2.06 32.30
C LEU A 829 6.47 -1.03 32.67
N LEU A 830 5.48 -0.82 31.81
CA LEU A 830 4.32 0.05 32.11
C LEU A 830 3.50 -0.47 33.30
N ASP A 831 3.23 -1.78 33.36
CA ASP A 831 2.51 -2.42 34.48
C ASP A 831 3.21 -2.22 35.84
N ARG A 832 4.54 -2.07 35.84
CA ARG A 832 5.36 -1.78 37.04
C ARG A 832 5.57 -0.28 37.29
N GLY A 833 5.08 0.59 36.41
CA GLY A 833 5.29 2.04 36.49
C GLY A 833 6.67 2.52 36.07
N GLU A 834 7.50 1.67 35.44
CA GLU A 834 8.86 1.99 34.96
C GLU A 834 8.82 2.78 33.63
N LEU A 835 8.13 3.92 33.64
CA LEU A 835 7.78 4.68 32.44
C LEU A 835 8.99 5.11 31.59
N ASP A 836 10.03 5.68 32.20
CA ASP A 836 11.22 6.16 31.47
C ASP A 836 11.96 5.00 30.79
N SER A 837 12.02 3.83 31.44
CA SER A 837 12.54 2.58 30.87
C SER A 837 11.70 2.10 29.70
N ALA A 838 10.37 2.11 29.84
CA ALA A 838 9.43 1.68 28.81
C ALA A 838 9.52 2.56 27.54
N VAL A 839 9.50 3.89 27.72
CA VAL A 839 9.67 4.87 26.63
C VAL A 839 11.03 4.72 25.97
N THR A 840 12.11 4.51 26.73
CA THR A 840 13.47 4.33 26.18
C THR A 840 13.58 3.03 25.36
N LEU A 841 12.97 1.93 25.82
CA LEU A 841 12.95 0.66 25.09
C LEU A 841 12.12 0.75 23.80
N ALA A 842 10.94 1.35 23.86
CA ALA A 842 10.08 1.56 22.69
C ALA A 842 10.70 2.51 21.66
N LEU A 843 11.29 3.63 22.10
CA LEU A 843 12.03 4.55 21.21
C LEU A 843 13.22 3.87 20.54
N ARG A 844 13.96 3.01 21.26
CA ARG A 844 15.07 2.25 20.66
C ARG A 844 14.54 1.27 19.63
N TRP A 845 13.55 0.45 19.96
CA TRP A 845 12.97 -0.52 19.03
C TRP A 845 12.42 0.16 17.77
N GLN A 846 11.71 1.29 17.89
CA GLN A 846 11.25 2.08 16.73
C GLN A 846 12.42 2.69 15.91
N SER A 847 13.60 2.89 16.49
CA SER A 847 14.79 3.37 15.77
C SER A 847 15.55 2.23 15.08
N GLU A 848 15.51 1.01 15.64
CA GLU A 848 16.08 -0.22 15.07
C GLU A 848 15.19 -0.77 13.93
N GLU A 849 13.88 -0.73 14.12
CA GLU A 849 12.86 -1.39 13.30
C GLU A 849 11.70 -0.40 12.99
N PRO A 850 11.94 0.71 12.26
CA PRO A 850 10.94 1.78 12.08
C PRO A 850 9.67 1.37 11.31
N GLY A 851 9.72 0.24 10.60
CA GLY A 851 8.57 -0.35 9.91
C GLY A 851 7.75 -1.34 10.74
N ASP A 852 8.15 -1.64 11.98
CA ASP A 852 7.45 -2.64 12.80
C ASP A 852 6.20 -2.06 13.49
N VAL A 853 5.06 -2.73 13.26
CA VAL A 853 3.74 -2.33 13.78
C VAL A 853 3.72 -2.35 15.31
N LEU A 854 4.38 -3.31 15.93
CA LEU A 854 4.36 -3.51 17.38
C LEU A 854 5.32 -2.54 18.08
N ALA A 855 6.43 -2.16 17.44
CA ALA A 855 7.31 -1.07 17.88
C ALA A 855 6.57 0.29 17.91
N LEU A 856 5.77 0.57 16.88
CA LEU A 856 4.95 1.79 16.80
C LEU A 856 3.80 1.79 17.82
N VAL A 857 3.14 0.64 18.05
CA VAL A 857 2.15 0.49 19.13
C VAL A 857 2.80 0.66 20.50
N ALA A 858 3.95 0.03 20.76
CA ALA A 858 4.72 0.18 22.00
C ALA A 858 5.10 1.64 22.26
N LEU A 859 5.54 2.37 21.22
CA LEU A 859 5.87 3.78 21.32
C LEU A 859 4.63 4.64 21.59
N GLY A 860 3.49 4.35 20.95
CA GLY A 860 2.23 5.06 21.20
C GLY A 860 1.71 4.87 22.64
N GLU A 861 1.61 3.62 23.11
CA GLU A 861 1.13 3.30 24.46
C GLU A 861 2.03 3.90 25.55
N THR A 862 3.36 3.84 25.37
CA THR A 862 4.31 4.46 26.33
C THR A 862 4.26 5.98 26.32
N LEU A 863 4.06 6.63 25.17
CA LEU A 863 3.85 8.08 25.07
C LEU A 863 2.49 8.53 25.64
N GLU A 864 1.46 7.70 25.52
CA GLU A 864 0.14 7.94 26.11
C GLU A 864 0.20 7.83 27.65
N ALA A 865 0.84 6.78 28.18
CA ALA A 865 1.14 6.65 29.60
C ALA A 865 2.00 7.81 30.13
N ALA A 866 2.93 8.32 29.31
CA ALA A 866 3.71 9.53 29.60
C ALA A 866 2.94 10.85 29.46
N LYS A 867 1.64 10.81 29.14
CA LYS A 867 0.76 11.97 28.95
C LYS A 867 1.24 12.92 27.84
N ARG A 868 1.77 12.35 26.76
CA ARG A 868 2.24 13.07 25.55
C ARG A 868 1.35 12.77 24.34
N PRO A 869 0.02 13.03 24.39
CA PRO A 869 -0.94 12.53 23.40
C PRO A 869 -0.65 13.01 21.97
N ALA A 870 -0.13 14.22 21.77
CA ALA A 870 0.28 14.69 20.43
C ALA A 870 1.41 13.85 19.79
N LEU A 871 2.29 13.23 20.59
CA LEU A 871 3.33 12.33 20.08
C LEU A 871 2.85 10.88 20.01
N ALA A 872 1.97 10.44 20.91
CA ALA A 872 1.27 9.17 20.75
C ALA A 872 0.45 9.16 19.44
N ALA A 873 -0.18 10.29 19.08
CA ALA A 873 -0.90 10.45 17.83
C ALA A 873 0.02 10.35 16.59
N ARG A 874 1.27 10.83 16.66
CA ARG A 874 2.27 10.61 15.59
C ARG A 874 2.78 9.17 15.57
N ALA A 875 2.98 8.52 16.73
CA ALA A 875 3.36 7.11 16.79
C ALA A 875 2.28 6.20 16.17
N TYR A 876 1.00 6.37 16.54
CA TYR A 876 -0.10 5.64 15.91
C TYR A 876 -0.33 6.07 14.45
N GLY A 877 -0.20 7.37 14.13
CA GLY A 877 -0.32 7.88 12.75
C GLY A 877 0.73 7.34 11.78
N SER A 878 1.89 6.90 12.29
CA SER A 878 2.92 6.21 11.50
C SER A 878 2.40 4.91 10.85
N LEU A 879 1.39 4.25 11.45
CA LEU A 879 0.74 3.07 10.88
C LEU A 879 -0.11 3.42 9.65
N ILE A 880 -0.67 4.63 9.60
CA ILE A 880 -1.40 5.14 8.44
C ILE A 880 -0.43 5.40 7.29
N ASP A 881 0.78 5.87 7.63
CA ASP A 881 1.80 6.30 6.68
C ASP A 881 2.53 5.14 5.98
N LEU A 882 2.90 4.12 6.75
CA LEU A 882 3.65 2.95 6.28
C LEU A 882 2.75 1.88 5.61
N PHE A 883 1.44 1.99 5.83
CA PHE A 883 0.43 1.05 5.32
C PHE A 883 -0.82 1.79 4.75
N PRO A 884 -0.65 2.80 3.85
CA PRO A 884 -1.72 3.75 3.51
C PRO A 884 -2.86 3.14 2.68
N SER A 885 -2.66 1.96 2.11
CA SER A 885 -3.64 1.16 1.34
C SER A 885 -4.36 0.08 2.16
N ARG A 886 -3.92 -0.14 3.41
CA ARG A 886 -4.37 -1.24 4.27
C ARG A 886 -5.51 -0.75 5.14
N ALA A 887 -6.75 -0.96 4.69
CA ALA A 887 -7.95 -0.61 5.44
C ALA A 887 -7.98 -1.18 6.87
N ASP A 888 -7.35 -2.34 7.11
CA ASP A 888 -7.17 -2.95 8.43
C ASP A 888 -6.16 -2.20 9.30
N MET A 889 -5.00 -1.80 8.75
CA MET A 889 -4.01 -0.98 9.47
C MET A 889 -4.55 0.43 9.73
N ARG A 890 -5.29 1.00 8.77
CA ARG A 890 -6.00 2.27 8.93
C ARG A 890 -7.01 2.23 10.07
N ARG A 891 -7.85 1.18 10.14
CA ARG A 891 -8.78 0.99 11.27
C ARG A 891 -8.04 0.79 12.58
N PHE A 892 -7.03 -0.08 12.62
CA PHE A 892 -6.23 -0.34 13.81
C PHE A 892 -5.53 0.92 14.35
N ALA A 893 -5.04 1.80 13.46
CA ALA A 893 -4.51 3.11 13.85
C ALA A 893 -5.61 4.01 14.45
N GLY A 894 -6.78 4.08 13.80
CA GLY A 894 -7.95 4.80 14.32
C GLY A 894 -8.41 4.30 15.70
N GLU A 895 -8.39 3.00 15.94
CA GLU A 895 -8.76 2.38 17.23
C GLU A 895 -7.85 2.80 18.39
N ARG A 896 -6.61 3.23 18.10
CA ARG A 896 -5.67 3.82 19.07
C ARG A 896 -5.85 5.34 19.18
N LEU A 897 -5.99 6.02 18.05
CA LEU A 897 -6.22 7.47 17.99
C LEU A 897 -7.50 7.90 18.73
N ASP A 898 -8.53 7.06 18.72
CA ASP A 898 -9.78 7.21 19.48
C ASP A 898 -9.57 7.45 20.99
N ARG A 899 -8.50 6.91 21.61
CA ARG A 899 -8.17 7.15 23.03
C ARG A 899 -7.65 8.56 23.28
N LEU A 900 -7.01 9.17 22.29
CA LEU A 900 -6.29 10.44 22.43
C LEU A 900 -7.21 11.67 22.40
N SER A 901 -8.53 11.46 22.31
CA SER A 901 -9.54 12.52 22.31
C SER A 901 -9.24 13.55 21.20
N SER A 902 -9.24 14.85 21.50
CA SER A 902 -8.97 15.93 20.53
C SER A 902 -7.57 15.90 19.88
N HIS A 903 -6.64 15.05 20.34
CA HIS A 903 -5.33 14.89 19.68
C HIS A 903 -5.32 13.81 18.59
N GLY A 904 -6.37 12.97 18.53
CA GLY A 904 -6.50 11.88 17.57
C GLY A 904 -7.81 11.87 16.77
N ALA A 905 -8.86 12.57 17.23
CA ALA A 905 -10.20 12.51 16.65
C ALA A 905 -10.26 12.73 15.13
N ASP A 906 -9.61 13.79 14.63
CA ASP A 906 -9.71 14.15 13.21
C ASP A 906 -8.94 13.16 12.32
N LEU A 907 -7.78 12.68 12.78
CA LEU A 907 -7.01 11.63 12.11
C LEU A 907 -7.68 10.25 12.21
N ALA A 908 -8.44 9.99 13.27
CA ALA A 908 -9.27 8.79 13.42
C ALA A 908 -10.44 8.81 12.41
N ALA A 909 -11.11 9.95 12.24
CA ALA A 909 -12.15 10.11 11.23
C ALA A 909 -11.60 9.95 9.80
N ASP A 910 -10.52 10.65 9.44
CA ASP A 910 -9.84 10.53 8.13
C ASP A 910 -9.46 9.08 7.80
N THR A 911 -8.81 8.39 8.75
CA THR A 911 -8.33 7.03 8.49
C THR A 911 -9.48 6.02 8.41
N TYR A 912 -10.57 6.21 9.16
CA TYR A 912 -11.78 5.39 9.03
C TYR A 912 -12.53 5.67 7.72
N GLU A 913 -12.60 6.92 7.26
CA GLU A 913 -13.20 7.28 5.98
C GLU A 913 -12.43 6.65 4.81
N LYS A 914 -11.10 6.75 4.81
CA LYS A 914 -10.24 6.07 3.82
C LYS A 914 -10.30 4.55 3.91
N ALA A 915 -10.43 3.98 5.11
CA ALA A 915 -10.67 2.54 5.25
C ALA A 915 -12.03 2.11 4.64
N VAL A 916 -13.07 2.94 4.76
CA VAL A 916 -14.37 2.72 4.10
C VAL A 916 -14.28 2.91 2.59
N ALA A 917 -13.55 3.90 2.08
CA ALA A 917 -13.32 4.08 0.65
C ALA A 917 -12.55 2.90 0.03
N GLN A 918 -11.56 2.37 0.74
CA GLN A 918 -10.74 1.22 0.31
C GLN A 918 -11.46 -0.13 0.43
N ARG A 919 -12.36 -0.28 1.41
CA ARG A 919 -13.13 -1.49 1.71
C ARG A 919 -14.59 -1.17 2.08
N PRO A 920 -15.41 -0.69 1.12
CA PRO A 920 -16.80 -0.33 1.36
C PRO A 920 -17.69 -1.55 1.62
N ASP A 921 -17.16 -2.74 1.39
CA ASP A 921 -17.71 -4.07 1.69
C ASP A 921 -17.41 -4.56 3.12
N HIS A 922 -16.74 -3.76 3.97
CA HIS A 922 -16.37 -4.15 5.33
C HIS A 922 -17.20 -3.42 6.40
N LEU A 923 -18.17 -4.12 7.02
CA LEU A 923 -19.17 -3.52 7.92
C LEU A 923 -18.55 -2.69 9.06
N THR A 924 -17.50 -3.21 9.69
CA THR A 924 -16.81 -2.56 10.82
C THR A 924 -16.27 -1.17 10.48
N GLY A 925 -15.86 -0.92 9.22
CA GLY A 925 -15.36 0.39 8.80
C GLY A 925 -16.42 1.48 8.88
N HIS A 926 -17.62 1.20 8.35
CA HIS A 926 -18.77 2.11 8.40
C HIS A 926 -19.18 2.41 9.85
N ARG A 927 -19.15 1.40 10.72
CA ARG A 927 -19.44 1.57 12.15
C ARG A 927 -18.41 2.49 12.82
N LEU A 928 -17.12 2.22 12.62
CA LEU A 928 -16.04 2.99 13.26
C LEU A 928 -16.04 4.45 12.81
N LEU A 929 -16.23 4.71 11.51
CA LEU A 929 -16.42 6.06 10.96
C LEU A 929 -17.61 6.76 11.61
N ALA A 930 -18.77 6.12 11.67
CA ALA A 930 -19.97 6.69 12.29
C ALA A 930 -19.76 7.03 13.77
N MET A 931 -19.08 6.17 14.54
CA MET A 931 -18.79 6.41 15.95
C MET A 931 -17.74 7.51 16.17
N ALA A 932 -16.76 7.68 15.27
CA ALA A 932 -15.79 8.77 15.32
C ALA A 932 -16.44 10.13 15.01
N LEU A 933 -17.23 10.22 13.93
CA LEU A 933 -17.99 11.42 13.58
C LEU A 933 -18.98 11.82 14.68
N LEU A 934 -19.61 10.84 15.34
CA LEU A 934 -20.48 11.04 16.49
C LEU A 934 -19.73 11.62 17.70
N ARG A 935 -18.48 11.18 17.96
CA ARG A 935 -17.60 11.74 19.00
C ARG A 935 -17.14 13.17 18.69
N GLN A 936 -17.00 13.53 17.41
CA GLN A 936 -16.73 14.91 16.98
C GLN A 936 -17.98 15.81 17.01
N GLY A 937 -19.18 15.25 17.23
CA GLY A 937 -20.45 15.99 17.17
C GLY A 937 -20.99 16.22 15.75
N ASN A 938 -20.41 15.56 14.73
CA ASN A 938 -20.91 15.62 13.36
C ASN A 938 -22.05 14.61 13.16
N TYR A 939 -23.20 14.88 13.80
CA TYR A 939 -24.33 13.95 13.90
C TYR A 939 -24.91 13.53 12.55
N ALA A 940 -24.99 14.46 11.59
CA ALA A 940 -25.48 14.18 10.25
C ALA A 940 -24.57 13.18 9.52
N ALA A 941 -23.27 13.46 9.43
CA ALA A 941 -22.32 12.55 8.76
C ALA A 941 -22.20 11.21 9.49
N ALA A 942 -22.30 11.19 10.82
CA ALA A 942 -22.36 9.95 11.61
C ALA A 942 -23.56 9.07 11.21
N PHE A 943 -24.75 9.69 11.05
CA PHE A 943 -25.96 9.01 10.60
C PHE A 943 -25.80 8.51 9.16
N ASP A 944 -25.24 9.33 8.27
CA ASP A 944 -24.98 8.97 6.88
C ASP A 944 -23.99 7.79 6.74
N ALA A 945 -22.90 7.76 7.51
CA ALA A 945 -21.95 6.65 7.54
C ALA A 945 -22.59 5.33 8.05
N ALA A 946 -23.36 5.38 9.14
CA ALA A 946 -24.05 4.20 9.66
C ALA A 946 -25.15 3.69 8.71
N LEU A 947 -25.86 4.60 8.03
CA LEU A 947 -26.87 4.28 7.02
C LEU A 947 -26.23 3.67 5.77
N ALA A 948 -25.11 4.21 5.30
CA ALA A 948 -24.34 3.68 4.18
C ALA A 948 -23.88 2.24 4.46
N GLY A 949 -23.41 1.94 5.68
CA GLY A 949 -23.10 0.58 6.10
C GLY A 949 -24.34 -0.34 6.13
N LEU A 950 -25.46 0.12 6.70
CA LEU A 950 -26.68 -0.69 6.80
C LEU A 950 -27.26 -1.07 5.41
N ALA A 951 -27.13 -0.18 4.43
CA ALA A 951 -27.60 -0.35 3.06
C ALA A 951 -26.75 -1.33 2.21
N ARG A 952 -25.50 -1.63 2.60
CA ARG A 952 -24.63 -2.57 1.86
C ARG A 952 -25.10 -4.02 2.01
N GLU A 953 -24.87 -4.83 0.99
CA GLU A 953 -24.91 -6.30 1.13
C GLU A 953 -23.54 -6.82 1.57
N TYR A 954 -23.54 -7.91 2.34
CA TYR A 954 -22.36 -8.52 2.93
C TYR A 954 -22.45 -10.05 2.78
N PRO A 955 -21.32 -10.77 2.62
CA PRO A 955 -21.32 -12.24 2.58
C PRO A 955 -21.99 -12.85 3.82
N GLU A 956 -22.74 -13.93 3.63
CA GLU A 956 -23.41 -14.63 4.73
C GLU A 956 -22.43 -15.07 5.81
N ASN A 957 -22.87 -15.04 7.07
CA ASN A 957 -22.11 -15.37 8.28
C ASN A 957 -20.89 -14.48 8.62
N ARG A 958 -20.24 -13.81 7.67
CA ARG A 958 -18.98 -13.04 7.87
C ARG A 958 -19.10 -11.84 8.83
N PHE A 959 -20.33 -11.32 9.00
CA PHE A 959 -20.67 -10.23 9.91
C PHE A 959 -22.01 -10.51 10.66
N ARG A 960 -22.17 -11.68 11.29
CA ARG A 960 -23.38 -12.00 12.07
C ARG A 960 -23.65 -10.91 13.12
N GLY A 961 -24.91 -10.56 13.33
CA GLY A 961 -25.30 -9.46 14.22
C GLY A 961 -24.96 -8.05 13.73
N GLY A 962 -23.98 -7.85 12.83
CA GLY A 962 -23.49 -6.53 12.41
C GLY A 962 -24.57 -5.57 11.88
N LYS A 963 -25.51 -6.04 11.05
CA LYS A 963 -26.66 -5.23 10.58
C LYS A 963 -27.67 -4.88 11.68
N ARG A 964 -27.72 -5.64 12.79
CA ARG A 964 -28.49 -5.26 13.98
C ARG A 964 -27.75 -4.18 14.77
N ILE A 965 -26.44 -4.34 14.96
CA ILE A 965 -25.58 -3.38 15.64
C ILE A 965 -25.67 -2.00 14.98
N LEU A 966 -25.53 -1.90 13.65
CA LEU A 966 -25.67 -0.63 12.91
C LEU A 966 -27.08 0.00 13.01
N ARG A 967 -28.14 -0.81 13.04
CA ARG A 967 -29.52 -0.32 13.21
C ARG A 967 -29.74 0.30 14.59
N GLU A 968 -29.19 -0.30 15.63
CA GLU A 968 -29.25 0.24 16.99
C GLU A 968 -28.32 1.44 17.19
N ASP A 969 -27.16 1.44 16.51
CA ASP A 969 -26.25 2.58 16.47
C ASP A 969 -26.91 3.80 15.80
N LEU A 970 -27.65 3.63 14.70
CA LEU A 970 -28.48 4.69 14.10
C LEU A 970 -29.50 5.27 15.09
N GLY A 971 -30.11 4.41 15.93
CA GLY A 971 -31.03 4.84 16.98
C GLY A 971 -30.37 5.69 18.07
N LEU A 972 -29.11 5.41 18.40
CA LEU A 972 -28.30 6.18 19.35
C LEU A 972 -27.76 7.48 18.75
N ILE A 973 -27.30 7.44 17.49
CA ILE A 973 -26.91 8.64 16.72
C ILE A 973 -28.10 9.60 16.62
N ALA A 974 -29.29 9.09 16.28
CA ALA A 974 -30.51 9.90 16.22
C ALA A 974 -30.88 10.50 17.58
N ALA A 975 -30.75 9.75 18.68
CA ALA A 975 -31.02 10.28 20.03
C ALA A 975 -30.05 11.42 20.40
N ALA A 976 -28.76 11.27 20.11
CA ALA A 976 -27.76 12.32 20.33
C ALA A 976 -27.99 13.54 19.42
N TRP A 977 -28.30 13.31 18.14
CA TRP A 977 -28.61 14.37 17.19
C TRP A 977 -29.80 15.21 17.66
N LEU A 978 -30.91 14.57 18.06
CA LEU A 978 -32.11 15.28 18.49
C LEU A 978 -31.99 15.93 19.88
N ALA A 979 -31.02 15.52 20.70
CA ALA A 979 -30.67 16.22 21.93
C ALA A 979 -29.88 17.52 21.66
N ALA A 980 -29.05 17.55 20.62
CA ALA A 980 -28.27 18.72 20.21
C ALA A 980 -29.06 19.67 19.30
N GLU A 981 -29.84 19.12 18.35
CA GLU A 981 -30.56 19.85 17.30
C GLU A 981 -32.06 19.47 17.24
N PRO A 982 -32.89 19.85 18.23
CA PRO A 982 -34.33 19.54 18.24
C PRO A 982 -35.15 20.11 17.05
N GLY A 983 -34.55 20.93 16.19
CA GLY A 983 -35.19 21.39 14.95
C GLY A 983 -35.35 20.30 13.89
N GLU A 984 -34.43 19.32 13.87
CA GLU A 984 -34.36 18.30 12.82
C GLU A 984 -35.21 17.05 13.08
N SER A 985 -36.03 17.01 14.16
CA SER A 985 -36.85 15.84 14.53
C SER A 985 -37.62 15.23 13.37
N LYS A 986 -38.29 16.03 12.53
CA LYS A 986 -39.05 15.53 11.37
C LYS A 986 -38.14 14.86 10.32
N THR A 987 -36.95 15.42 10.10
CA THR A 987 -35.95 14.90 9.17
C THR A 987 -35.37 13.59 9.70
N VAL A 988 -34.86 13.59 10.93
CA VAL A 988 -34.21 12.43 11.55
C VAL A 988 -35.19 11.28 11.78
N GLU A 989 -36.37 11.53 12.36
CA GLU A 989 -37.41 10.49 12.54
C GLU A 989 -37.96 9.96 11.21
N GLY A 990 -37.95 10.77 10.15
CA GLY A 990 -38.23 10.32 8.79
C GLY A 990 -37.17 9.35 8.29
N ARG A 991 -35.90 9.78 8.30
CA ARG A 991 -34.74 8.98 7.87
C ARG A 991 -34.61 7.66 8.65
N LEU A 992 -34.81 7.71 9.96
CA LEU A 992 -34.70 6.56 10.88
C LEU A 992 -35.77 5.49 10.59
N ARG A 993 -37.02 5.90 10.34
CA ARG A 993 -38.08 4.99 9.89
C ARG A 993 -37.81 4.41 8.51
N SER A 994 -37.29 5.20 7.56
CA SER A 994 -36.88 4.69 6.23
C SER A 994 -35.73 3.68 6.31
N ALA A 995 -34.85 3.79 7.31
CA ALA A 995 -33.80 2.81 7.59
C ALA A 995 -34.30 1.54 8.32
N GLY A 996 -35.58 1.51 8.74
CA GLY A 996 -36.13 0.45 9.58
C GLY A 996 -35.45 0.37 10.94
N ALA A 997 -35.16 1.53 11.56
CA ALA A 997 -34.53 1.68 12.86
C ALA A 997 -35.45 2.39 13.87
N GLU A 998 -35.15 2.25 15.17
CA GLU A 998 -35.94 2.84 16.27
C GLU A 998 -35.09 3.85 17.05
N LEU A 999 -35.74 4.86 17.63
CA LEU A 999 -35.06 5.91 18.40
C LEU A 999 -34.68 5.40 19.79
N ALA A 1000 -33.40 5.53 20.18
CA ALA A 1000 -32.96 5.14 21.51
C ALA A 1000 -33.52 6.11 22.57
N THR A 1001 -34.53 5.65 23.32
CA THR A 1001 -35.25 6.45 24.34
C THR A 1001 -35.11 5.91 25.76
N GLN A 1002 -34.28 4.88 25.94
CA GLN A 1002 -34.01 4.26 27.25
C GLN A 1002 -32.49 4.24 27.52
N PRO A 1003 -32.07 4.29 28.80
CA PRO A 1003 -30.68 4.09 29.15
C PRO A 1003 -30.19 2.71 28.69
N SER A 1004 -28.89 2.59 28.39
CA SER A 1004 -28.27 1.31 28.09
C SER A 1004 -26.77 1.32 28.35
N THR A 1005 -26.17 0.14 28.43
CA THR A 1005 -24.71 -0.05 28.40
C THR A 1005 -24.40 -1.14 27.39
N ARG A 1006 -23.52 -0.86 26.44
CA ARG A 1006 -23.14 -1.74 25.34
C ARG A 1006 -21.64 -1.97 25.36
N PHE A 1007 -21.25 -3.20 25.13
CA PHE A 1007 -19.86 -3.64 24.97
C PHE A 1007 -19.73 -4.18 23.54
N VAL A 1008 -18.96 -3.51 22.69
CA VAL A 1008 -18.81 -3.86 21.27
C VAL A 1008 -17.35 -4.22 20.98
N LEU A 1009 -17.09 -5.47 20.62
CA LEU A 1009 -15.76 -5.99 20.34
C LEU A 1009 -15.52 -6.03 18.82
N THR A 1010 -14.46 -5.37 18.35
CA THR A 1010 -13.97 -5.41 16.97
C THR A 1010 -12.67 -6.20 16.89
N TRP A 1011 -12.42 -6.85 15.75
CA TRP A 1011 -11.09 -7.36 15.39
C TRP A 1011 -10.86 -7.27 13.88
N GLU A 1012 -9.59 -7.15 13.50
CA GLU A 1012 -9.22 -6.71 12.14
C GLU A 1012 -8.87 -7.83 11.16
N THR A 1013 -9.02 -9.09 11.57
CA THR A 1013 -8.59 -10.25 10.76
C THR A 1013 -9.58 -11.43 10.82
N ASP A 1014 -10.18 -11.71 9.66
CA ASP A 1014 -11.19 -12.75 9.35
C ASP A 1014 -10.86 -14.20 9.79
N ALA A 1015 -9.57 -14.48 9.99
CA ALA A 1015 -9.05 -15.82 10.31
C ALA A 1015 -8.77 -16.02 11.82
N ASN A 1016 -9.18 -15.05 12.65
CA ASN A 1016 -9.12 -15.16 14.10
C ASN A 1016 -10.47 -15.64 14.65
N ASP A 1017 -10.38 -16.38 15.75
CA ASP A 1017 -11.51 -16.90 16.51
C ASP A 1017 -11.39 -16.35 17.95
N VAL A 1018 -12.34 -15.49 18.34
CA VAL A 1018 -12.24 -14.59 19.50
C VAL A 1018 -13.54 -14.61 20.30
N ASP A 1019 -13.64 -15.50 21.29
CA ASP A 1019 -14.79 -15.50 22.20
C ASP A 1019 -14.78 -14.24 23.07
N PHE A 1020 -15.93 -13.56 23.18
CA PHE A 1020 -16.12 -12.51 24.18
C PHE A 1020 -16.78 -13.06 25.46
N HIS A 1021 -16.11 -12.86 26.60
CA HIS A 1021 -16.56 -13.30 27.93
C HIS A 1021 -16.91 -12.10 28.82
N ILE A 1022 -18.13 -12.09 29.35
CA ILE A 1022 -18.64 -11.07 30.26
C ILE A 1022 -19.00 -11.73 31.59
N HIS A 1023 -18.35 -11.33 32.68
CA HIS A 1023 -18.70 -11.77 34.04
C HIS A 1023 -19.33 -10.63 34.84
N ASP A 1024 -20.33 -10.92 35.67
CA ASP A 1024 -20.95 -9.94 36.57
C ASP A 1024 -20.63 -10.20 38.05
N ALA A 1025 -20.82 -9.18 38.89
CA ALA A 1025 -20.52 -9.23 40.33
C ALA A 1025 -21.51 -10.10 41.15
N LYS A 1026 -22.52 -10.71 40.51
CA LYS A 1026 -23.42 -11.70 41.10
C LYS A 1026 -23.00 -13.14 40.76
N GLY A 1027 -21.92 -13.32 40.00
CA GLY A 1027 -21.41 -14.61 39.55
C GLY A 1027 -22.01 -15.10 38.23
N GLY A 1028 -22.74 -14.25 37.51
CA GLY A 1028 -23.15 -14.52 36.12
C GLY A 1028 -21.96 -14.52 35.16
N HIS A 1029 -22.06 -15.33 34.11
CA HIS A 1029 -21.07 -15.40 33.02
C HIS A 1029 -21.81 -15.57 31.70
N ALA A 1030 -21.65 -14.61 30.79
CA ALA A 1030 -22.13 -14.69 29.41
C ALA A 1030 -20.96 -14.85 28.43
N TYR A 1031 -21.16 -15.72 27.43
CA TYR A 1031 -20.23 -16.09 26.35
C TYR A 1031 -20.99 -16.86 25.25
N TYR A 1032 -20.33 -17.29 24.17
CA TYR A 1032 -21.01 -17.85 22.97
C TYR A 1032 -22.09 -18.92 23.26
N SER A 1033 -21.82 -19.91 24.13
CA SER A 1033 -22.79 -20.97 24.45
C SER A 1033 -23.70 -20.67 25.64
N SER A 1034 -23.61 -19.47 26.23
CA SER A 1034 -24.54 -18.97 27.23
C SER A 1034 -24.63 -17.44 27.08
N PRO A 1035 -25.37 -16.93 26.07
CA PRO A 1035 -25.24 -15.54 25.63
C PRO A 1035 -25.87 -14.50 26.57
N GLU A 1036 -26.59 -14.91 27.62
CA GLU A 1036 -27.36 -14.01 28.50
C GLU A 1036 -26.83 -14.01 29.94
N LEU A 1037 -26.79 -12.84 30.58
CA LEU A 1037 -26.55 -12.74 32.02
C LEU A 1037 -27.85 -12.87 32.81
N PRO A 1038 -27.91 -13.70 33.88
CA PRO A 1038 -29.04 -13.73 34.82
C PRO A 1038 -29.33 -12.38 35.52
N SER A 1039 -28.38 -11.45 35.46
CA SER A 1039 -28.54 -10.08 35.97
C SER A 1039 -29.09 -9.07 34.95
N GLY A 1040 -29.27 -9.48 33.69
CA GLY A 1040 -29.78 -8.68 32.58
C GLY A 1040 -28.68 -8.30 31.57
N GLY A 1041 -28.94 -8.65 30.30
CA GLY A 1041 -28.09 -8.33 29.14
C GLY A 1041 -27.78 -9.55 28.29
N ALA A 1042 -27.56 -9.35 26.98
CA ALA A 1042 -27.39 -10.44 26.00
C ALA A 1042 -26.36 -10.13 24.91
N LEU A 1043 -25.62 -11.17 24.49
CA LEU A 1043 -24.74 -11.22 23.32
C LEU A 1043 -25.58 -11.47 22.05
N TYR A 1044 -25.31 -10.75 20.97
CA TYR A 1044 -26.21 -10.72 19.81
C TYR A 1044 -26.03 -11.86 18.81
N ALA A 1045 -24.80 -12.35 18.67
CA ALA A 1045 -24.41 -13.46 17.82
C ALA A 1045 -23.02 -13.95 18.23
N ASP A 1046 -22.76 -15.22 17.94
CA ASP A 1046 -21.43 -15.86 17.93
C ASP A 1046 -20.84 -15.74 16.52
N VAL A 1047 -19.62 -15.19 16.43
CA VAL A 1047 -18.87 -14.95 15.19
C VAL A 1047 -17.61 -15.82 15.09
N THR A 1048 -17.76 -17.13 15.35
CA THR A 1048 -16.78 -18.22 15.05
C THR A 1048 -16.11 -18.19 13.67
N THR A 1049 -16.62 -17.43 12.70
CA THR A 1049 -15.98 -17.16 11.40
C THR A 1049 -16.32 -15.74 10.92
N GLY A 1050 -15.40 -14.78 11.03
CA GLY A 1050 -15.61 -13.41 10.55
C GLY A 1050 -14.66 -12.36 11.12
N TYR A 1051 -14.95 -11.08 10.84
CA TYR A 1051 -14.25 -9.89 11.38
C TYR A 1051 -14.96 -9.30 12.63
N GLY A 1052 -15.84 -10.05 13.29
CA GLY A 1052 -16.83 -9.48 14.21
C GLY A 1052 -17.76 -8.50 13.49
N PRO A 1053 -18.22 -7.40 14.11
CA PRO A 1053 -18.12 -7.11 15.54
C PRO A 1053 -19.12 -7.93 16.36
N GLU A 1054 -18.73 -8.32 17.58
CA GLU A 1054 -19.66 -8.83 18.58
C GLU A 1054 -20.19 -7.69 19.46
N CYS A 1055 -21.43 -7.83 19.94
CA CYS A 1055 -22.08 -6.83 20.79
C CYS A 1055 -22.84 -7.52 21.92
N PHE A 1056 -22.52 -7.13 23.15
CA PHE A 1056 -23.28 -7.44 24.35
C PHE A 1056 -23.99 -6.17 24.83
N THR A 1057 -25.31 -6.21 25.01
CA THR A 1057 -26.11 -5.05 25.43
C THR A 1057 -26.85 -5.33 26.73
N ILE A 1058 -26.68 -4.44 27.70
CA ILE A 1058 -27.47 -4.32 28.93
C ILE A 1058 -28.53 -3.22 28.70
N PRO A 1059 -29.83 -3.55 28.57
CA PRO A 1059 -30.89 -2.56 28.48
C PRO A 1059 -31.21 -1.96 29.85
N GLY A 1060 -31.57 -0.68 29.89
CA GLY A 1060 -31.81 0.06 31.13
C GLY A 1060 -30.51 0.43 31.85
N LYS A 1061 -30.62 0.79 33.13
CA LYS A 1061 -29.45 1.11 33.96
C LYS A 1061 -28.80 -0.18 34.47
N ALA A 1062 -27.53 -0.40 34.10
CA ALA A 1062 -26.70 -1.49 34.59
C ALA A 1062 -26.60 -1.48 36.14
N GLN A 1063 -26.63 -2.66 36.76
CA GLN A 1063 -26.85 -2.82 38.21
C GLN A 1063 -26.10 -4.01 38.85
N ALA A 1064 -25.33 -4.77 38.08
CA ALA A 1064 -24.58 -5.94 38.56
C ALA A 1064 -23.07 -5.82 38.32
N GLY A 1065 -22.57 -4.60 38.15
CA GLY A 1065 -21.14 -4.34 38.01
C GLY A 1065 -20.37 -4.41 39.35
N PRO A 1066 -19.03 -4.52 39.33
CA PRO A 1066 -18.15 -4.51 38.16
C PRO A 1066 -18.44 -5.66 37.18
N TYR A 1067 -18.51 -5.32 35.90
CA TYR A 1067 -18.55 -6.29 34.81
C TYR A 1067 -17.12 -6.54 34.36
N ARG A 1068 -16.59 -7.74 34.58
CA ARG A 1068 -15.23 -8.10 34.14
C ARG A 1068 -15.29 -8.64 32.72
N LEU A 1069 -14.50 -8.04 31.85
CA LEU A 1069 -14.53 -8.30 30.41
C LEU A 1069 -13.24 -9.01 30.01
N GLN A 1070 -13.36 -10.19 29.41
CA GLN A 1070 -12.22 -10.97 28.92
C GLN A 1070 -12.48 -11.40 27.47
N LEU A 1071 -11.42 -11.59 26.71
CA LEU A 1071 -11.48 -12.29 25.42
C LEU A 1071 -10.60 -13.53 25.45
N HIS A 1072 -11.01 -14.58 24.74
CA HIS A 1072 -10.27 -15.83 24.62
C HIS A 1072 -9.94 -16.11 23.16
N TYR A 1073 -8.65 -16.26 22.87
CA TYR A 1073 -8.10 -16.31 21.52
C TYR A 1073 -7.78 -17.76 21.11
N TYR A 1074 -8.65 -18.39 20.33
CA TYR A 1074 -8.51 -19.82 20.01
C TYR A 1074 -7.51 -20.10 18.89
N SER A 1075 -7.48 -19.25 17.87
CA SER A 1075 -6.74 -19.49 16.64
C SER A 1075 -6.07 -18.22 16.14
N ARG A 1076 -4.74 -18.25 16.13
CA ARG A 1076 -3.83 -17.28 15.52
C ARG A 1076 -3.98 -17.33 14.00
N GLY A 1077 -4.73 -16.38 13.44
CA GLY A 1077 -4.76 -16.13 12.00
C GLY A 1077 -3.36 -15.86 11.43
N PRO A 1078 -3.18 -15.89 10.10
CA PRO A 1078 -1.85 -15.86 9.49
C PRO A 1078 -1.11 -14.52 9.71
N MET A 1079 -1.79 -13.50 10.22
CA MET A 1079 -1.22 -12.26 10.80
C MET A 1079 -0.35 -12.47 12.04
N GLY A 1080 -0.43 -13.63 12.71
CA GLY A 1080 0.40 -13.96 13.87
C GLY A 1080 0.16 -13.12 15.13
N TYR A 1081 -0.77 -12.17 15.09
CA TYR A 1081 -1.39 -11.59 16.26
C TYR A 1081 -2.82 -11.17 15.93
N GLY A 1082 -3.68 -11.19 16.94
CA GLY A 1082 -4.99 -10.57 16.92
C GLY A 1082 -4.89 -9.15 17.42
N MET A 1083 -5.68 -8.28 16.79
CA MET A 1083 -5.72 -6.85 17.05
C MET A 1083 -7.14 -6.33 16.82
N GLY A 1084 -7.52 -5.32 17.58
CA GLY A 1084 -8.87 -4.76 17.59
C GLY A 1084 -9.10 -3.90 18.82
N LYS A 1085 -10.37 -3.56 19.10
CA LYS A 1085 -10.76 -2.92 20.36
C LYS A 1085 -12.08 -3.40 20.94
N LEU A 1086 -12.22 -3.18 22.24
CA LEU A 1086 -13.51 -3.08 22.88
C LEU A 1086 -13.92 -1.60 22.96
N GLU A 1087 -15.09 -1.27 22.42
CA GLU A 1087 -15.79 0.00 22.68
C GLU A 1087 -16.88 -0.22 23.73
N ILE A 1088 -16.79 0.53 24.84
CA ILE A 1088 -17.81 0.58 25.88
C ILE A 1088 -18.63 1.85 25.65
N LEU A 1089 -19.93 1.69 25.42
CA LEU A 1089 -20.86 2.78 25.14
C LEU A 1089 -22.00 2.79 26.14
N LYS A 1090 -22.13 3.87 26.91
CA LYS A 1090 -23.29 4.11 27.79
C LYS A 1090 -24.19 5.19 27.20
N HIS A 1091 -25.49 5.00 27.32
CA HIS A 1091 -26.54 5.95 26.95
C HIS A 1091 -27.42 6.28 28.16
N ASP A 1092 -27.80 7.55 28.32
CA ASP A 1092 -28.61 8.03 29.44
C ASP A 1092 -30.14 7.98 29.21
N GLY A 1093 -30.57 7.60 28.00
CA GLY A 1093 -31.98 7.59 27.57
C GLY A 1093 -32.48 8.92 26.98
N LYS A 1094 -31.62 9.94 26.87
CA LYS A 1094 -31.95 11.30 26.44
C LYS A 1094 -31.00 11.84 25.36
N GLY A 1095 -30.21 10.98 24.72
CA GLY A 1095 -29.17 11.35 23.76
C GLY A 1095 -27.79 11.63 24.37
N GLY A 1096 -27.66 11.59 25.70
CA GLY A 1096 -26.36 11.66 26.37
C GLY A 1096 -25.59 10.36 26.21
N LEU A 1097 -24.43 10.41 25.56
CA LEU A 1097 -23.55 9.26 25.30
C LEU A 1097 -22.18 9.45 25.97
N SER A 1098 -21.62 8.36 26.51
CA SER A 1098 -20.23 8.31 26.98
C SER A 1098 -19.52 7.08 26.42
N PHE A 1099 -18.29 7.27 25.95
CA PHE A 1099 -17.47 6.26 25.30
C PHE A 1099 -16.22 5.97 26.14
N GLU A 1100 -15.83 4.71 26.23
CA GLU A 1100 -14.52 4.27 26.71
C GLU A 1100 -13.96 3.24 25.72
N GLN A 1101 -12.66 3.34 25.41
CA GLN A 1101 -12.02 2.63 24.29
C GLN A 1101 -10.85 1.80 24.83
N ARG A 1102 -10.96 0.47 24.74
CA ARG A 1102 -9.95 -0.48 25.27
C ARG A 1102 -9.40 -1.36 24.12
N PRO A 1103 -8.39 -0.90 23.38
CA PRO A 1103 -7.78 -1.64 22.28
C PRO A 1103 -6.77 -2.67 22.77
N PHE A 1104 -6.66 -3.80 22.08
CA PHE A 1104 -5.88 -4.96 22.51
C PHE A 1104 -4.92 -5.48 21.43
N VAL A 1105 -3.95 -6.29 21.86
CA VAL A 1105 -3.11 -7.14 21.00
C VAL A 1105 -3.00 -8.50 21.69
N VAL A 1106 -3.07 -9.60 20.93
CA VAL A 1106 -2.94 -10.97 21.45
C VAL A 1106 -2.11 -11.83 20.49
N MET A 1107 -1.16 -12.62 21.00
CA MET A 1107 -0.12 -13.26 20.18
C MET A 1107 -0.14 -14.79 20.17
N LEU A 1108 -0.71 -15.42 21.19
CA LEU A 1108 -0.63 -16.88 21.43
C LEU A 1108 -2.00 -17.54 21.50
N ASP A 1109 -2.12 -18.71 20.87
CA ASP A 1109 -3.30 -19.57 20.93
C ASP A 1109 -3.64 -19.99 22.38
N GLY A 1110 -4.92 -19.99 22.73
CA GLY A 1110 -5.41 -20.31 24.08
C GLY A 1110 -5.10 -19.24 25.13
N ALA A 1111 -4.77 -18.02 24.72
CA ALA A 1111 -4.57 -16.90 25.63
C ALA A 1111 -5.91 -16.24 25.99
N TYR A 1112 -6.13 -16.04 27.28
CA TYR A 1112 -7.14 -15.12 27.81
C TYR A 1112 -6.49 -13.75 27.99
N VAL A 1113 -7.11 -12.71 27.42
CA VAL A 1113 -6.72 -11.32 27.67
C VAL A 1113 -7.79 -10.67 28.55
N ASP A 1114 -7.35 -10.09 29.67
CA ASP A 1114 -8.23 -9.32 30.53
C ASP A 1114 -8.35 -7.88 29.98
N ILE A 1115 -9.56 -7.48 29.62
CA ILE A 1115 -9.89 -6.15 29.12
C ILE A 1115 -10.39 -5.26 30.29
N GLY A 1116 -10.27 -5.74 31.53
CA GLY A 1116 -10.54 -5.02 32.76
C GLY A 1116 -12.01 -5.02 33.16
N GLU A 1117 -12.31 -4.25 34.20
CA GLU A 1117 -13.65 -4.15 34.78
C GLU A 1117 -14.37 -2.87 34.35
N VAL A 1118 -15.70 -2.93 34.25
CA VAL A 1118 -16.58 -1.77 33.97
C VAL A 1118 -17.57 -1.61 35.12
N HIS A 1119 -17.53 -0.47 35.80
CA HIS A 1119 -18.48 -0.13 36.86
C HIS A 1119 -19.76 0.51 36.28
N PRO A 1120 -20.93 0.37 36.95
CA PRO A 1120 -22.22 0.90 36.50
C PRO A 1120 -22.25 2.41 36.25
#